data_AF-A0A7C6D2A0-F1
#
_entry.id   AF-A0A7C6D2A0-F1
#
_cell.length_a   1.000
_cell.length_b   1.000
_cell.length_c   1.000
_cell.angle_alpha   90.00
_cell.angle_beta   90.00
_cell.angle_gamma   90.00
#
_symmetry.space_group_name_H-M   'P 1'
#
loop_
_entity.id
_entity.type
_entity.pdbx_description
1 polymer ?
#
loop_
_entity_poly.entity_id
_entity_poly.type
_entity_poly.pdbx_seq_one_letter_code
_entity_poly.pdbx_strand_id
1 'polypeptide(L)'
;MRSVIFTLAKKTFSAGIGFKTRISAITFLAVLLFFVSLLFIAASYSLDLGDDTESEQPNIVVFNAPTSFYESFDENEQRAFINIESSTIYDFVSINRTMREQNAIATIAFPSNFDNQLNDDTDSSVPDVLTYINPDVTDSSEPEDICEYVLRSYSSYLVAQKGLELRDEPFRFAINRTTLQPEERAFETPQSTAARMIIPLLLIIIITYAAMSSGVNSIAGEKEKGTFYGLMLAPIKHHELVLGHLLGIFLRTILPAVLFMPLIMLMRINVGLSGILLTLYVCVLFALVMTTVTFMFSVLGRNILAAQTAFLPVFLMILVICVMSMQREGTIYSIYKQLPFFGHYHAITDALLGNSQLADLLLLTFTSILMSTVVALITIRLLRYEAFTVVYDSESKVFIAAEKRAHKEARRAAAIPSKNIVFGYRPKRLRRAMRTISTHFWMPLAILSFFQTLSLIGPILNFLKQEDAYKIIIDATATLRNASADQVSSSISEIMSTFMSQPTFLLSMAISYYLMIGAYILIVTKIEKNKLSTLGFPTSGSTPSFPLRKAFKSYGRGLLLGLSMITSVYLILFASGQIRPIGIRLQKQEIGLFFAYVLMWIPQGAAEEVMMRGYMLPRTSARFGVPAGVFLSSLFFSLLHFANTGFSFLAFMNLLLIAMFFALYSLTTGEIYTVCAAHTAWNFAQGNILGMSVSGGIGSASVLDTQYGSSAIDLWTGGAFGPEGGLAVTLISVISILILAIYWKKTEKKRMIGIA
;
A
#
# COMPACT_ATOMS: atom_id res chain seq x y z
N MET A 1 3.35 37.13 -38.68
CA MET A 1 2.84 35.73 -38.76
C MET A 1 2.86 35.13 -37.37
N ARG A 2 1.70 34.74 -36.81
CA ARG A 2 1.71 33.99 -35.54
C ARG A 2 2.28 32.60 -35.82
N SER A 3 3.29 32.19 -35.04
CA SER A 3 3.87 30.85 -35.16
C SER A 3 2.76 29.78 -35.07
N VAL A 4 2.78 28.82 -35.98
CA VAL A 4 1.81 27.71 -36.09
C VAL A 4 1.70 26.97 -34.75
N ILE A 5 2.82 26.82 -34.04
CA ILE A 5 2.92 26.21 -32.71
C ILE A 5 2.03 26.93 -31.70
N PHE A 6 2.07 28.27 -31.63
CA PHE A 6 1.25 29.06 -30.70
C PHE A 6 -0.24 28.98 -31.04
N THR A 7 -0.58 28.92 -32.32
CA THR A 7 -1.97 28.81 -32.76
C THR A 7 -2.56 27.45 -32.38
N LEU A 8 -1.79 26.37 -32.57
CA LEU A 8 -2.13 25.03 -32.12
C LEU A 8 -2.24 24.97 -30.60
N ALA A 9 -1.26 25.50 -29.86
CA ALA A 9 -1.27 25.53 -28.40
C ALA A 9 -2.52 26.23 -27.85
N LYS A 10 -2.87 27.39 -28.40
CA LYS A 10 -4.09 28.11 -28.04
C LYS A 10 -5.36 27.30 -28.34
N LYS A 11 -5.41 26.63 -29.49
CA LYS A 11 -6.54 25.74 -29.86
C LYS A 11 -6.67 24.59 -28.86
N THR A 12 -5.57 23.91 -28.53
CA THR A 12 -5.59 22.75 -27.61
C THR A 12 -5.93 23.17 -26.17
N PHE A 13 -5.41 24.31 -25.72
CA PHE A 13 -5.75 24.89 -24.43
C PHE A 13 -7.25 25.24 -24.35
N SER A 14 -7.79 25.91 -25.38
CA SER A 14 -9.19 26.37 -25.41
C SER A 14 -10.21 25.27 -25.69
N ALA A 15 -9.85 24.22 -26.45
CA ALA A 15 -10.71 23.07 -26.72
C ALA A 15 -11.15 22.31 -25.45
N GLY A 16 -10.46 22.57 -24.33
CA GLY A 16 -10.78 22.04 -23.01
C GLY A 16 -11.71 22.86 -22.14
N ILE A 17 -12.01 24.12 -22.50
CA ILE A 17 -12.76 25.07 -21.66
C ILE A 17 -14.29 24.88 -21.79
N GLY A 18 -14.73 24.01 -22.71
CA GLY A 18 -16.13 23.61 -22.79
C GLY A 18 -16.51 22.61 -21.70
N PHE A 19 -17.23 23.06 -20.67
CA PHE A 19 -18.03 22.27 -19.71
C PHE A 19 -19.15 21.43 -20.39
N LYS A 20 -18.92 20.85 -21.57
CA LYS A 20 -19.97 20.19 -22.36
C LYS A 20 -20.26 18.75 -21.92
N THR A 21 -19.39 18.10 -21.15
CA THR A 21 -19.63 16.74 -20.63
C THR A 21 -19.93 16.75 -19.13
N ARG A 22 -21.19 16.45 -18.77
CA ARG A 22 -21.71 16.35 -17.38
C ARG A 22 -20.81 15.51 -16.45
N ILE A 23 -20.10 14.52 -17.00
CA ILE A 23 -19.20 13.61 -16.25
C ILE A 23 -17.97 14.35 -15.71
N SER A 24 -17.43 15.35 -16.42
CA SER A 24 -16.25 16.11 -15.98
C SER A 24 -16.54 17.08 -14.84
N ALA A 25 -17.76 17.65 -14.83
CA ALA A 25 -18.23 18.51 -13.74
C ALA A 25 -18.51 17.70 -12.48
N ILE A 26 -19.09 16.49 -12.61
CA ILE A 26 -19.36 15.61 -11.47
C ILE A 26 -18.07 15.03 -10.88
N THR A 27 -17.08 14.69 -11.70
CA THR A 27 -15.77 14.24 -11.18
C THR A 27 -14.99 15.39 -10.55
N PHE A 28 -15.00 16.58 -11.15
CA PHE A 28 -14.42 17.77 -10.54
C PHE A 28 -15.14 18.15 -9.24
N LEU A 29 -16.47 18.10 -9.21
CA LEU A 29 -17.28 18.37 -8.02
C LEU A 29 -17.13 17.28 -6.95
N ALA A 30 -16.96 16.00 -7.31
CA ALA A 30 -16.72 14.92 -6.37
C ALA A 30 -15.32 15.02 -5.75
N VAL A 31 -14.31 15.38 -6.57
CA VAL A 31 -12.95 15.68 -6.10
C VAL A 31 -12.98 16.93 -5.21
N LEU A 32 -13.67 17.99 -5.62
CA LEU A 32 -13.85 19.22 -4.83
C LEU A 32 -14.62 18.98 -3.53
N LEU A 33 -15.68 18.17 -3.54
CA LEU A 33 -16.46 17.80 -2.36
C LEU A 33 -15.65 16.91 -1.41
N PHE A 34 -14.91 15.95 -1.95
CA PHE A 34 -13.93 15.17 -1.17
C PHE A 34 -12.88 16.08 -0.52
N PHE A 35 -12.43 17.12 -1.25
CA PHE A 35 -11.52 18.14 -0.72
C PHE A 35 -12.15 19.05 0.32
N VAL A 36 -13.41 19.46 0.13
CA VAL A 36 -14.17 20.23 1.12
C VAL A 36 -14.38 19.39 2.38
N SER A 37 -14.66 18.08 2.27
CA SER A 37 -14.73 17.20 3.43
C SER A 37 -13.36 17.03 4.13
N LEU A 38 -12.26 16.95 3.38
CA LEU A 38 -10.92 16.91 3.96
C LEU A 38 -10.56 18.23 4.66
N LEU A 39 -10.98 19.37 4.08
CA LEU A 39 -10.85 20.71 4.66
C LEU A 39 -11.71 20.87 5.92
N PHE A 40 -12.92 20.30 5.97
CA PHE A 40 -13.74 20.32 7.18
C PHE A 40 -13.13 19.47 8.29
N ILE A 41 -12.54 18.32 7.94
CA ILE A 41 -11.81 17.47 8.89
C ILE A 41 -10.56 18.20 9.41
N ALA A 42 -9.76 18.79 8.52
CA ALA A 42 -8.59 19.58 8.92
C ALA A 42 -8.96 20.85 9.71
N ALA A 43 -10.07 21.51 9.33
CA ALA A 43 -10.59 22.68 10.03
C ALA A 43 -11.13 22.31 11.41
N SER A 44 -11.76 21.13 11.58
CA SER A 44 -12.20 20.63 12.88
C SER A 44 -11.04 20.28 13.81
N TYR A 45 -9.87 19.93 13.28
CA TYR A 45 -8.64 19.79 14.08
C TYR A 45 -7.98 21.14 14.39
N SER A 46 -8.29 22.21 13.65
CA SER A 46 -7.68 23.55 13.82
C SER A 46 -8.54 24.55 14.58
N LEU A 47 -9.85 24.31 14.64
CA LEU A 47 -10.80 25.05 15.45
C LEU A 47 -10.83 24.37 16.81
N ASP A 48 -9.90 24.80 17.65
CA ASP A 48 -9.94 24.60 19.09
C ASP A 48 -11.22 25.27 19.62
N LEU A 49 -12.34 24.55 19.55
CA LEU A 49 -13.53 24.88 20.31
C LEU A 49 -13.23 24.42 21.72
N GLY A 50 -12.52 25.31 22.43
CA GLY A 50 -12.12 25.13 23.81
C GLY A 50 -13.28 24.64 24.65
N ASP A 51 -13.05 23.53 25.33
CA ASP A 51 -13.71 23.24 26.58
C ASP A 51 -12.56 23.16 27.60
N ASP A 52 -12.52 24.17 28.48
CA ASP A 52 -11.61 24.24 29.61
C ASP A 52 -11.87 23.04 30.52
N THR A 53 -11.20 21.92 30.30
CA THR A 53 -11.15 20.82 31.28
C THR A 53 -9.87 20.97 32.09
N GLU A 54 -10.08 21.24 33.39
CA GLU A 54 -9.08 21.37 34.45
C GLU A 54 -7.89 20.42 34.26
N SER A 55 -6.67 20.94 34.40
CA SER A 55 -5.42 20.21 34.28
C SER A 55 -5.35 19.06 35.29
N GLU A 56 -5.47 17.81 34.84
CA GLU A 56 -4.97 16.67 35.60
C GLU A 56 -3.44 16.78 35.69
N GLN A 57 -2.90 16.83 36.91
CA GLN A 57 -1.46 16.90 37.13
C GLN A 57 -0.76 15.60 36.66
N PRO A 58 0.47 15.67 36.14
CA PRO A 58 1.20 14.49 35.68
C PRO A 58 1.54 13.54 36.83
N ASN A 59 1.21 12.26 36.69
CA ASN A 59 1.52 11.21 37.67
C ASN A 59 3.01 10.81 37.60
N ILE A 60 3.81 11.15 38.62
CA ILE A 60 5.18 10.65 38.80
C ILE A 60 5.17 9.58 39.87
N VAL A 61 5.67 8.39 39.55
CA VAL A 61 5.78 7.30 40.52
C VAL A 61 7.17 7.34 41.15
N VAL A 62 7.25 7.17 42.46
CA VAL A 62 8.51 7.15 43.19
C VAL A 62 8.63 5.84 43.95
N PHE A 63 9.70 5.08 43.70
CA PHE A 63 9.97 3.81 44.38
C PHE A 63 11.01 3.99 45.48
N ASN A 64 10.75 3.42 46.66
CA ASN A 64 11.65 3.37 47.82
C ASN A 64 12.19 4.74 48.26
N ALA A 65 11.42 5.82 48.08
CA ALA A 65 11.88 7.15 48.47
C ALA A 65 12.18 7.22 49.99
N PRO A 66 13.34 7.76 50.39
CA PRO A 66 13.64 7.98 51.79
C PRO A 66 12.69 9.02 52.38
N THR A 67 12.45 9.00 53.70
CA THR A 67 11.54 9.98 54.34
C THR A 67 12.00 11.43 54.12
N SER A 68 13.32 11.64 54.06
CA SER A 68 13.93 12.94 53.76
C SER A 68 13.60 13.48 52.35
N PHE A 69 13.21 12.62 51.40
CA PHE A 69 12.79 13.05 50.06
C PHE A 69 11.50 13.86 50.12
N TYR A 70 10.49 13.39 50.86
CA TYR A 70 9.22 14.09 50.98
C TYR A 70 9.34 15.37 51.80
N GLU A 71 10.26 15.42 52.78
CA GLU A 71 10.58 16.63 53.55
C GLU A 71 11.17 17.76 52.70
N SER A 72 11.62 17.46 51.46
CA SER A 72 12.18 18.46 50.55
C SER A 72 11.14 19.17 49.65
N PHE A 73 9.86 18.77 49.71
CA PHE A 73 8.76 19.31 48.89
C PHE A 73 7.57 19.78 49.74
N ASP A 74 6.83 20.77 49.27
CA ASP A 74 5.63 21.30 49.94
C ASP A 74 4.45 20.31 49.87
N GLU A 75 3.48 20.41 50.81
CA GLU A 75 2.34 19.47 50.91
C GLU A 75 1.51 19.31 49.62
N ASN A 76 1.48 20.34 48.77
CA ASN A 76 0.79 20.28 47.47
C ASN A 76 1.60 19.53 46.41
N GLU A 77 2.93 19.62 46.44
CA GLU A 77 3.83 18.92 45.52
C GLU A 77 3.97 17.44 45.90
N GLN A 78 3.89 17.12 47.20
CA GLN A 78 3.88 15.74 47.69
C GLN A 78 2.71 14.91 47.11
N ARG A 79 1.57 15.54 46.82
CA ARG A 79 0.39 14.87 46.23
C ARG A 79 0.56 14.47 44.77
N ALA A 80 1.57 14.99 44.07
CA ALA A 80 1.89 14.64 42.69
C ALA A 80 2.71 13.33 42.58
N PHE A 81 3.19 12.80 43.71
CA PHE A 81 4.01 11.58 43.75
C PHE A 81 3.23 10.37 44.27
N ILE A 82 3.32 9.25 43.54
CA ILE A 82 2.80 7.96 43.99
C ILE A 82 3.95 7.15 44.60
N ASN A 83 3.93 6.94 45.93
CA ASN A 83 4.98 6.19 46.63
C ASN A 83 4.73 4.68 46.59
N ILE A 84 5.76 3.88 46.29
CA ILE A 84 5.73 2.42 46.32
C ILE A 84 6.99 1.89 47.00
N GLU A 85 6.82 1.03 48.00
CA GLU A 85 7.92 0.34 48.68
C GLU A 85 8.14 -1.07 48.12
N SER A 86 9.40 -1.44 47.91
CA SER A 86 9.83 -2.78 47.53
C SER A 86 11.02 -3.23 48.37
N SER A 87 11.05 -4.51 48.73
CA SER A 87 12.14 -5.12 49.52
C SER A 87 13.41 -5.39 48.70
N THR A 88 13.34 -5.26 47.37
CA THR A 88 14.51 -5.45 46.49
C THR A 88 15.22 -4.13 46.21
N ILE A 89 16.54 -4.17 45.98
CA ILE A 89 17.35 -2.96 45.72
C ILE A 89 16.76 -2.18 44.53
N TYR A 90 16.46 -2.86 43.41
CA TYR A 90 15.63 -2.33 42.32
C TYR A 90 14.67 -3.40 41.80
N ASP A 91 13.37 -3.10 41.79
CA ASP A 91 12.32 -4.02 41.30
C ASP A 91 11.88 -3.63 39.88
N PHE A 92 12.69 -4.00 38.87
CA PHE A 92 12.43 -3.64 37.46
C PHE A 92 11.08 -4.16 36.94
N VAL A 93 10.58 -5.27 37.48
CA VAL A 93 9.32 -5.89 37.05
C VAL A 93 8.13 -5.12 37.62
N SER A 94 8.18 -4.75 38.90
CA SER A 94 7.13 -3.92 39.51
C SER A 94 7.13 -2.50 38.96
N ILE A 95 8.29 -1.90 38.70
CA ILE A 95 8.40 -0.56 38.07
C ILE A 95 7.65 -0.54 36.74
N ASN A 96 7.95 -1.47 35.82
CA ASN A 96 7.33 -1.50 34.50
C ASN A 96 5.82 -1.82 34.55
N ARG A 97 5.41 -2.69 35.48
CA ARG A 97 3.98 -2.99 35.70
C ARG A 97 3.23 -1.77 36.22
N THR A 98 3.74 -1.11 37.26
CA THR A 98 3.06 0.02 37.90
C THR A 98 3.04 1.25 37.00
N MET A 99 4.09 1.51 36.22
CA MET A 99 4.06 2.58 35.22
C MET A 99 2.89 2.43 34.24
N ARG A 100 2.58 1.19 33.83
CA ARG A 100 1.44 0.90 32.95
C ARG A 100 0.09 0.99 33.67
N GLU A 101 0.01 0.51 34.91
CA GLU A 101 -1.22 0.52 35.70
C GLU A 101 -1.65 1.93 36.14
N GLN A 102 -0.69 2.81 36.43
CA GLN A 102 -0.92 4.18 36.94
C GLN A 102 -0.79 5.26 35.86
N ASN A 103 -0.57 4.87 34.60
CA ASN A 103 -0.31 5.76 33.47
C ASN A 103 0.76 6.82 33.78
N ALA A 104 1.83 6.39 34.45
CA ALA A 104 2.86 7.29 34.97
C ALA A 104 3.76 7.81 33.85
N ILE A 105 4.05 9.12 33.88
CA ILE A 105 4.88 9.74 32.84
C ILE A 105 6.36 9.43 33.03
N ALA A 106 6.80 9.31 34.28
CA ALA A 106 8.16 8.97 34.66
C ALA A 106 8.15 8.27 36.02
N THR A 107 9.24 7.57 36.32
CA THR A 107 9.47 6.93 37.61
C THR A 107 10.86 7.21 38.13
N ILE A 108 10.95 7.62 39.39
CA ILE A 108 12.20 7.79 40.14
C ILE A 108 12.33 6.62 41.11
N ALA A 109 13.37 5.81 40.99
CA ALA A 109 13.59 4.64 41.81
C ALA A 109 14.86 4.78 42.65
N PHE A 110 14.67 4.87 43.97
CA PHE A 110 15.74 4.83 44.95
C PHE A 110 16.11 3.36 45.28
N PRO A 111 17.38 3.08 45.61
CA PRO A 111 17.75 1.78 46.14
C PRO A 111 17.15 1.58 47.53
N SER A 112 16.66 0.38 47.85
CA SER A 112 16.01 0.12 49.16
C SER A 112 16.93 0.31 50.39
N ASN A 113 18.25 0.40 50.18
CA ASN A 113 19.25 0.72 51.19
C ASN A 113 19.86 2.13 51.05
N PHE A 114 19.17 3.06 50.39
CA PHE A 114 19.63 4.43 50.12
C PHE A 114 20.15 5.15 51.37
N ASP A 115 19.36 5.18 52.46
CA ASP A 115 19.76 5.85 53.71
C ASP A 115 20.98 5.22 54.38
N ASN A 116 21.16 3.90 54.22
CA ASN A 116 22.33 3.20 54.76
C ASN A 116 23.60 3.53 53.96
N GLN A 117 23.49 3.64 52.63
CA GLN A 117 24.60 4.05 51.76
C GLN A 117 24.99 5.51 51.97
N LEU A 118 24.02 6.36 52.30
CA LEU A 118 24.27 7.78 52.54
C LEU A 118 24.98 8.07 53.88
N ASN A 119 24.93 7.13 54.82
CA ASN A 119 25.54 7.25 56.16
C ASN A 119 26.82 6.40 56.33
N ASP A 120 27.28 5.72 55.26
CA ASP A 120 28.51 4.93 55.28
C ASP A 120 29.71 5.84 54.90
N ASP A 121 30.54 6.19 55.89
CA ASP A 121 31.75 7.02 55.71
C ASP A 121 32.88 6.29 54.96
N THR A 122 32.70 5.01 54.61
CA THR A 122 33.66 4.29 53.76
C THR A 122 33.34 4.58 52.29
N ASP A 123 34.33 5.16 51.59
CA ASP A 123 34.34 5.68 50.20
C ASP A 123 33.99 4.66 49.08
N SER A 124 33.22 3.60 49.38
CA SER A 124 33.02 2.42 48.54
C SER A 124 31.64 2.30 47.86
N SER A 125 30.61 3.06 48.25
CA SER A 125 29.31 2.97 47.55
C SER A 125 28.57 4.31 47.47
N VAL A 126 28.57 4.92 46.29
CA VAL A 126 27.70 6.07 45.96
C VAL A 126 26.31 5.52 45.62
N PRO A 127 25.21 6.02 46.23
CA PRO A 127 23.87 5.56 45.92
C PRO A 127 23.42 6.03 44.53
N ASP A 128 23.03 5.09 43.67
CA ASP A 128 22.51 5.38 42.33
C ASP A 128 20.97 5.51 42.37
N VAL A 129 20.44 6.66 41.94
CA VAL A 129 19.00 6.85 41.74
C VAL A 129 18.67 6.65 40.27
N LEU A 130 17.75 5.75 39.95
CA LEU A 130 17.39 5.41 38.57
C LEU A 130 16.13 6.15 38.13
N THR A 131 16.15 6.72 36.93
CA THR A 131 14.98 7.35 36.31
C THR A 131 14.51 6.53 35.11
N TYR A 132 13.22 6.19 35.08
CA TYR A 132 12.56 5.54 33.96
C TYR A 132 11.58 6.52 33.33
N ILE A 133 11.81 6.86 32.08
CA ILE A 133 10.90 7.71 31.31
C ILE A 133 10.06 6.81 30.42
N ASN A 134 8.74 7.06 30.43
CA ASN A 134 7.87 6.45 29.45
C ASN A 134 8.07 7.17 28.11
N PRO A 135 8.57 6.49 27.06
CA PRO A 135 8.82 7.13 25.76
C PRO A 135 7.54 7.60 25.04
N ASP A 136 6.36 7.20 25.54
CA ASP A 136 5.06 7.46 24.92
C ASP A 136 4.38 8.75 25.43
N VAL A 137 5.03 9.55 26.28
CA VAL A 137 4.47 10.80 26.87
C VAL A 137 4.80 12.02 26.01
N THR A 138 3.79 12.81 25.64
CA THR A 138 3.87 13.90 24.64
C THR A 138 3.52 15.31 25.14
N ASP A 139 3.44 15.55 26.45
CA ASP A 139 3.13 16.90 26.95
C ASP A 139 4.35 17.84 26.98
N SER A 140 4.09 19.15 26.90
CA SER A 140 5.04 20.26 26.68
C SER A 140 6.17 20.44 27.71
N SER A 141 6.24 19.59 28.72
CA SER A 141 7.32 19.52 29.71
C SER A 141 8.02 18.19 29.55
N GLU A 142 9.29 18.19 29.11
CA GLU A 142 10.05 16.95 28.97
C GLU A 142 10.03 16.21 30.32
N PRO A 143 9.58 14.94 30.40
CA PRO A 143 9.56 14.19 31.66
C PRO A 143 10.95 14.12 32.32
N GLU A 144 11.98 14.23 31.49
CA GLU A 144 13.39 14.38 31.86
C GLU A 144 13.63 15.66 32.68
N ASP A 145 13.14 16.82 32.22
CA ASP A 145 13.27 18.10 32.92
C ASP A 145 12.56 18.07 34.28
N ILE A 146 11.41 17.40 34.37
CA ILE A 146 10.67 17.29 35.63
C ILE A 146 11.43 16.39 36.61
N CYS A 147 11.91 15.23 36.17
CA CYS A 147 12.74 14.37 37.01
C CYS A 147 14.04 15.06 37.43
N GLU A 148 14.65 15.83 36.52
CA GLU A 148 15.86 16.61 36.81
C GLU A 148 15.57 17.71 37.84
N TYR A 149 14.45 18.43 37.71
CA TYR A 149 14.00 19.42 38.68
C TYR A 149 13.79 18.79 40.07
N VAL A 150 13.04 17.68 40.14
CA VAL A 150 12.76 16.97 41.40
C VAL A 150 14.04 16.47 42.05
N LEU A 151 14.92 15.80 41.30
CA LEU A 151 16.18 15.29 41.85
C LEU A 151 17.14 16.42 42.25
N ARG A 152 17.15 17.54 41.52
CA ARG A 152 17.97 18.71 41.84
C ARG A 152 17.51 19.39 43.13
N SER A 153 16.20 19.54 43.33
CA SER A 153 15.63 20.05 44.58
C SER A 153 16.02 19.19 45.78
N TYR A 154 15.88 17.87 45.65
CA TYR A 154 16.28 16.94 46.72
C TYR A 154 17.80 16.93 46.97
N SER A 155 18.63 16.97 45.93
CA SER A 155 20.08 17.06 46.07
C SER A 155 20.52 18.35 46.80
N SER A 156 19.87 19.47 46.51
CA SER A 156 20.14 20.76 47.16
C SER A 156 19.75 20.73 48.65
N TYR A 157 18.66 20.04 48.97
CA TYR A 157 18.24 19.80 50.36
C TYR A 157 19.27 18.95 51.12
N LEU A 158 19.79 17.88 50.53
CA LEU A 158 20.83 17.03 51.13
C LEU A 158 22.14 17.80 51.39
N VAL A 159 22.55 18.68 50.47
CA VAL A 159 23.71 19.57 50.68
C VAL A 159 23.48 20.51 51.85
N ALA A 160 22.30 21.14 51.91
CA ALA A 160 21.98 22.12 52.95
C ALA A 160 21.84 21.51 54.35
N GLN A 161 21.27 20.30 54.45
CA GLN A 161 20.97 19.66 55.74
C GLN A 161 22.09 18.75 56.24
N LYS A 162 22.81 18.06 55.33
CA LYS A 162 23.84 17.07 55.67
C LYS A 162 25.27 17.48 55.30
N GLY A 163 25.48 18.64 54.67
CA GLY A 163 26.82 19.17 54.36
C GLY A 163 27.62 18.34 53.35
N LEU A 164 26.92 17.58 52.49
CA LEU A 164 27.52 16.68 51.51
C LEU A 164 28.07 17.45 50.30
N GLU A 165 29.22 17.01 49.75
CA GLU A 165 29.75 17.52 48.48
C GLU A 165 29.14 16.72 47.31
N LEU A 166 28.47 17.40 46.38
CA LEU A 166 27.96 16.80 45.15
C LEU A 166 29.10 16.68 44.12
N ARG A 167 29.13 15.59 43.36
CA ARG A 167 29.98 15.51 42.15
C ARG A 167 29.49 16.49 41.10
N ASP A 168 30.42 17.20 40.46
CA ASP A 168 30.14 18.24 39.46
C ASP A 168 29.37 17.74 38.21
N GLU A 169 29.33 16.43 37.95
CA GLU A 169 28.68 15.83 36.78
C GLU A 169 27.95 14.52 37.18
N PRO A 170 26.63 14.38 36.92
CA PRO A 170 25.91 13.13 37.15
C PRO A 170 26.41 12.02 36.21
N PHE A 171 26.66 10.83 36.75
CA PHE A 171 27.04 9.66 35.96
C PHE A 171 25.85 9.20 35.10
N ARG A 172 25.73 9.73 33.87
CA ARG A 172 24.66 9.34 32.93
C ARG A 172 25.04 8.04 32.22
N PHE A 173 24.63 6.90 32.78
CA PHE A 173 24.68 5.62 32.06
C PHE A 173 23.35 5.38 31.33
N ALA A 174 23.20 5.99 30.15
CA ALA A 174 22.12 5.59 29.25
C ALA A 174 22.44 4.20 28.71
N ILE A 175 21.61 3.18 29.01
CA ILE A 175 21.58 1.93 28.23
C ILE A 175 21.03 2.31 26.86
N ASN A 176 21.91 2.86 26.05
CA ASN A 176 21.61 3.29 24.71
C ASN A 176 21.55 2.02 23.86
N ARG A 177 20.44 1.78 23.15
CA ARG A 177 20.35 0.73 22.12
C ARG A 177 21.19 1.14 20.89
N THR A 178 22.45 1.52 21.08
CA THR A 178 23.38 2.08 20.08
C THR A 178 23.94 1.05 19.10
N THR A 179 23.07 0.20 18.57
CA THR A 179 23.25 -0.42 17.24
C THR A 179 22.14 -0.04 16.26
N LEU A 180 21.20 0.81 16.65
CA LEU A 180 20.39 1.58 15.71
C LEU A 180 20.91 3.00 15.80
N GLN A 181 21.56 3.48 14.73
CA GLN A 181 21.69 4.93 14.56
C GLN A 181 20.30 5.51 14.76
N PRO A 182 20.09 6.42 15.73
CA PRO A 182 18.93 7.27 15.67
C PRO A 182 19.16 8.15 14.44
N GLU A 183 18.64 7.74 13.28
CA GLU A 183 18.04 8.76 12.43
C GLU A 183 17.11 9.52 13.36
N GLU A 184 17.38 10.80 13.57
CA GLU A 184 16.55 11.72 14.36
C GLU A 184 15.09 11.43 14.03
N ARG A 185 14.41 10.65 14.88
CA ARG A 185 12.97 10.47 14.80
C ARG A 185 12.40 11.74 15.39
N ALA A 186 12.36 12.78 14.56
CA ALA A 186 11.46 13.88 14.78
C ALA A 186 10.06 13.25 14.94
N PHE A 187 9.43 13.44 16.09
CA PHE A 187 8.03 13.08 16.30
C PHE A 187 7.24 13.64 15.12
N GLU A 188 6.63 12.74 14.33
CA GLU A 188 5.87 13.15 13.16
C GLU A 188 4.57 13.81 13.64
N THR A 189 4.51 15.14 13.47
CA THR A 189 3.28 15.91 13.64
C THR A 189 2.25 15.51 12.56
N PRO A 190 0.93 15.62 12.82
CA PRO A 190 -0.10 15.44 11.78
C PRO A 190 0.20 16.18 10.46
N GLN A 191 0.83 17.35 10.57
CA GLN A 191 1.26 18.19 9.46
C GLN A 191 2.42 17.57 8.67
N SER A 192 3.42 16.97 9.33
CA SER A 192 4.52 16.27 8.64
C SER A 192 4.06 14.96 8.00
N THR A 193 3.14 14.23 8.63
CA THR A 193 2.51 13.04 8.04
C THR A 193 1.73 13.41 6.78
N ALA A 194 0.96 14.51 6.82
CA ALA A 194 0.25 15.03 5.65
C ALA A 194 1.21 15.49 4.54
N ALA A 195 2.32 16.13 4.88
CA ALA A 195 3.37 16.54 3.95
C ALA A 195 4.10 15.34 3.30
N ARG A 196 4.25 14.24 4.05
CA ARG A 196 4.91 13.01 3.58
C ARG A 196 3.98 12.16 2.72
N MET A 197 2.72 12.03 3.11
CA MET A 197 1.80 11.03 2.55
C MET A 197 0.73 11.61 1.62
N ILE A 198 0.00 12.63 2.10
CA ILE A 198 -1.25 13.08 1.50
C ILE A 198 -0.98 14.08 0.37
N ILE A 199 -0.20 15.13 0.62
CA ILE A 199 0.00 16.23 -0.35
C ILE A 199 0.70 15.77 -1.64
N PRO A 200 1.82 15.02 -1.60
CA PRO A 200 2.49 14.55 -2.80
C PRO A 200 1.57 13.65 -3.65
N LEU A 201 0.82 12.76 -3.01
CA LEU A 201 -0.14 11.87 -3.65
C LEU A 201 -1.22 12.66 -4.40
N LEU A 202 -1.81 13.65 -3.75
CA LEU A 202 -2.87 14.47 -4.34
C LEU A 202 -2.36 15.28 -5.54
N LEU A 203 -1.21 15.94 -5.41
CA LEU A 203 -0.60 16.72 -6.50
C LEU A 203 -0.34 15.84 -7.72
N ILE A 204 0.24 14.64 -7.52
CA ILE A 204 0.50 13.69 -8.60
C ILE A 204 -0.81 13.21 -9.24
N ILE A 205 -1.83 12.86 -8.46
CA ILE A 205 -3.13 12.42 -9.00
C ILE A 205 -3.80 13.53 -9.81
N ILE A 206 -3.82 14.76 -9.30
CA ILE A 206 -4.42 15.92 -9.95
C ILE A 206 -3.73 16.20 -11.29
N ILE A 207 -2.39 16.26 -11.30
CA ILE A 207 -1.60 16.51 -12.51
C ILE A 207 -1.82 15.38 -13.52
N THR A 208 -1.79 14.13 -13.08
CA THR A 208 -1.99 12.95 -13.94
C THR A 208 -3.39 12.96 -14.56
N TYR A 209 -4.43 13.29 -13.78
CA TYR A 209 -5.80 13.37 -14.27
C TYR A 209 -6.00 14.54 -15.24
N ALA A 210 -5.44 15.72 -14.93
CA ALA A 210 -5.47 16.90 -15.80
C ALA A 210 -4.78 16.61 -17.15
N ALA A 211 -3.61 15.97 -17.11
CA ALA A 211 -2.87 15.53 -18.29
C ALA A 211 -3.65 14.49 -19.09
N MET A 212 -4.33 13.55 -18.45
CA MET A 212 -5.14 12.53 -19.13
C MET A 212 -6.36 13.16 -19.82
N SER A 213 -7.10 14.01 -19.11
CA SER A 213 -8.31 14.66 -19.61
C SER A 213 -8.02 15.57 -20.81
N SER A 214 -6.93 16.33 -20.75
CA SER A 214 -6.55 17.26 -21.81
C SER A 214 -5.73 16.60 -22.93
N GLY A 215 -4.73 15.80 -22.57
CA GLY A 215 -3.79 15.18 -23.50
C GLY A 215 -4.45 14.14 -24.39
N VAL A 216 -5.33 13.30 -23.84
CA VAL A 216 -6.04 12.31 -24.65
C VAL A 216 -7.03 12.97 -25.62
N ASN A 217 -7.67 14.07 -25.22
CA ASN A 217 -8.64 14.79 -26.05
C ASN A 217 -8.01 15.56 -27.22
N SER A 218 -6.67 15.61 -27.31
CA SER A 218 -5.95 16.30 -28.38
C SER A 218 -6.14 15.61 -29.75
N ILE A 219 -5.28 14.67 -30.13
CA ILE A 219 -5.32 14.03 -31.45
C ILE A 219 -6.46 13.02 -31.54
N ALA A 220 -6.71 12.25 -30.48
CA ALA A 220 -7.82 11.29 -30.45
C ALA A 220 -9.18 11.99 -30.54
N GLY A 221 -9.30 13.22 -30.00
CA GLY A 221 -10.50 14.05 -30.13
C GLY A 221 -10.68 14.60 -31.56
N GLU A 222 -9.61 15.02 -32.22
CA GLU A 222 -9.66 15.42 -33.64
C GLU A 222 -9.98 14.22 -34.56
N LYS A 223 -9.49 13.02 -34.21
CA LYS A 223 -9.83 11.77 -34.91
C LYS A 223 -11.30 11.40 -34.75
N GLU A 224 -11.84 11.59 -33.54
CA GLU A 224 -13.26 11.34 -33.25
C GLU A 224 -14.20 12.33 -33.95
N LYS A 225 -13.76 13.58 -34.12
CA LYS A 225 -14.50 14.63 -34.84
C LYS A 225 -14.33 14.59 -36.36
N GLY A 226 -13.46 13.72 -36.89
CA GLY A 226 -13.14 13.64 -38.32
C GLY A 226 -12.27 14.81 -38.85
N THR A 227 -11.88 15.77 -38.00
CA THR A 227 -11.10 16.95 -38.38
C THR A 227 -9.61 16.67 -38.50
N PHE A 228 -9.14 15.53 -37.99
CA PHE A 228 -7.73 15.15 -38.01
C PHE A 228 -7.14 15.04 -39.43
N TYR A 229 -7.93 14.64 -40.42
CA TYR A 229 -7.50 14.57 -41.82
C TYR A 229 -7.14 15.93 -42.40
N GLY A 230 -8.00 16.93 -42.17
CA GLY A 230 -7.72 18.30 -42.61
C GLY A 230 -6.46 18.86 -41.96
N LEU A 231 -6.15 18.45 -40.73
CA LEU A 231 -4.94 18.84 -40.01
C LEU A 231 -3.67 18.22 -40.62
N MET A 232 -3.75 16.98 -41.11
CA MET A 232 -2.62 16.28 -41.76
C MET A 232 -2.39 16.71 -43.21
N LEU A 233 -3.43 17.23 -43.88
CA LEU A 233 -3.33 17.79 -45.23
C LEU A 233 -2.89 19.27 -45.23
N ALA A 234 -3.00 19.95 -44.09
CA ALA A 234 -2.48 21.31 -43.94
C ALA A 234 -0.94 21.30 -44.07
N PRO A 235 -0.33 22.38 -44.59
CA PRO A 235 1.13 22.48 -44.77
C PRO A 235 1.85 22.73 -43.42
N ILE A 236 1.65 21.84 -42.45
CA ILE A 236 2.20 21.91 -41.08
C ILE A 236 3.16 20.74 -40.90
N LYS A 237 4.37 21.00 -40.38
CA LYS A 237 5.33 19.91 -40.13
C LYS A 237 4.91 19.12 -38.89
N HIS A 238 5.16 17.80 -38.90
CA HIS A 238 4.80 16.92 -37.77
C HIS A 238 5.39 17.37 -36.42
N HIS A 239 6.60 17.95 -36.39
CA HIS A 239 7.18 18.44 -35.14
C HIS A 239 6.48 19.71 -34.63
N GLU A 240 6.03 20.60 -35.52
CA GLU A 240 5.24 21.79 -35.17
C GLU A 240 3.87 21.39 -34.62
N LEU A 241 3.27 20.34 -35.21
CA LEU A 241 2.03 19.74 -34.75
C LEU A 241 2.16 19.20 -33.32
N VAL A 242 3.21 18.42 -33.05
CA VAL A 242 3.47 17.83 -31.73
C VAL A 242 3.78 18.90 -30.70
N LEU A 243 4.72 19.80 -30.98
CA LEU A 243 5.12 20.85 -30.04
C LEU A 243 3.96 21.80 -29.70
N GLY A 244 3.14 22.16 -30.68
CA GLY A 244 1.97 23.01 -30.47
C GLY A 244 0.96 22.37 -29.51
N HIS A 245 0.64 21.09 -29.72
CA HIS A 245 -0.27 20.39 -28.82
C HIS A 245 0.32 20.16 -27.42
N LEU A 246 1.59 19.74 -27.34
CA LEU A 246 2.26 19.54 -26.05
C LEU A 246 2.27 20.82 -25.22
N LEU A 247 2.58 21.98 -25.82
CA LEU A 247 2.54 23.26 -25.13
C LEU A 247 1.14 23.59 -24.56
N GLY A 248 0.09 23.39 -25.37
CA GLY A 248 -1.29 23.64 -24.93
C GLY A 248 -1.76 22.69 -23.82
N ILE A 249 -1.39 21.41 -23.90
CA ILE A 249 -1.71 20.40 -22.88
C ILE A 249 -0.95 20.69 -21.59
N PHE A 250 0.33 21.05 -21.69
CA PHE A 250 1.21 21.33 -20.55
C PHE A 250 0.71 22.52 -19.74
N LEU A 251 0.39 23.64 -20.40
CA LEU A 251 -0.18 24.82 -19.74
C LEU A 251 -1.47 24.50 -18.99
N ARG A 252 -2.30 23.61 -19.55
CA ARG A 252 -3.54 23.18 -18.91
C ARG A 252 -3.30 22.21 -17.75
N THR A 253 -2.26 21.40 -17.83
CA THR A 253 -1.90 20.39 -16.83
C THR A 253 -1.30 21.02 -15.58
N ILE A 254 -0.59 22.15 -15.71
CA ILE A 254 0.01 22.88 -14.57
C ILE A 254 -1.03 23.67 -13.78
N LEU A 255 -2.09 24.17 -14.43
CA LEU A 255 -3.06 25.08 -13.80
C LEU A 255 -3.63 24.54 -12.46
N PRO A 256 -4.07 23.27 -12.35
CA PRO A 256 -4.53 22.73 -11.07
C PRO A 256 -3.46 22.70 -9.98
N ALA A 257 -2.19 22.41 -10.33
CA ALA A 257 -1.09 22.41 -9.37
C ALA A 257 -0.82 23.82 -8.81
N VAL A 258 -0.85 24.84 -9.68
CA VAL A 258 -0.71 26.25 -9.28
C VAL A 258 -1.86 26.68 -8.36
N LEU A 259 -3.10 26.31 -8.70
CA LEU A 259 -4.28 26.63 -7.89
C LEU A 259 -4.28 25.90 -6.53
N PHE A 260 -3.54 24.80 -6.40
CA PHE A 260 -3.43 24.03 -5.18
C PHE A 260 -2.36 24.58 -4.22
N MET A 261 -1.36 25.35 -4.70
CA MET A 261 -0.30 25.90 -3.85
C MET A 261 -0.82 26.79 -2.71
N PRO A 262 -1.79 27.71 -2.91
CA PRO A 262 -2.36 28.49 -1.81
C PRO A 262 -3.08 27.62 -0.76
N LEU A 263 -3.63 26.47 -1.15
CA LEU A 263 -4.28 25.55 -0.21
C LEU A 263 -3.26 24.88 0.72
N ILE A 264 -2.07 24.52 0.20
CA ILE A 264 -0.97 23.99 1.03
C ILE A 264 -0.56 25.02 2.09
N MET A 265 -0.55 26.32 1.75
CA MET A 265 -0.27 27.39 2.72
C MET A 265 -1.33 27.48 3.83
N LEU A 266 -2.58 27.17 3.53
CA LEU A 266 -3.67 27.15 4.53
C LEU A 266 -3.59 25.96 5.48
N MET A 267 -2.88 24.89 5.11
CA MET A 267 -2.71 23.70 5.95
C MET A 267 -1.74 23.90 7.13
N ARG A 268 -1.23 25.12 7.36
CA ARG A 268 -0.30 25.49 8.45
C ARG A 268 0.89 24.55 8.62
N ILE A 269 1.31 23.89 7.54
CA ILE A 269 2.57 23.17 7.51
C ILE A 269 3.66 24.25 7.56
N ASN A 270 4.68 24.08 8.41
CA ASN A 270 5.76 25.06 8.60
C ASN A 270 6.71 25.10 7.39
N VAL A 271 6.17 25.39 6.20
CA VAL A 271 6.86 25.38 4.92
C VAL A 271 7.23 26.81 4.55
N GLY A 272 8.52 27.08 4.42
CA GLY A 272 8.99 28.33 3.88
C GLY A 272 8.57 28.56 2.43
N LEU A 273 8.62 29.81 1.96
CA LEU A 273 8.34 30.17 0.56
C LEU A 273 9.19 29.36 -0.44
N SER A 274 10.43 29.03 -0.06
CA SER A 274 11.33 28.18 -0.84
C SER A 274 10.77 26.78 -1.08
N GLY A 275 10.19 26.15 -0.06
CA GLY A 275 9.60 24.81 -0.15
C GLY A 275 8.38 24.78 -1.09
N ILE A 276 7.56 25.83 -1.06
CA ILE A 276 6.40 25.98 -1.97
C ILE A 276 6.86 26.15 -3.43
N LEU A 277 7.84 27.03 -3.66
CA LEU A 277 8.39 27.25 -5.00
C LEU A 277 9.05 25.99 -5.56
N LEU A 278 9.76 25.24 -4.71
CA LEU A 278 10.37 23.98 -5.10
C LEU A 278 9.32 22.90 -5.38
N THR A 279 8.28 22.81 -4.56
CA THR A 279 7.14 21.90 -4.79
C THR A 279 6.48 22.19 -6.14
N LEU A 280 6.23 23.47 -6.44
CA LEU A 280 5.70 23.91 -7.74
C LEU A 280 6.65 23.54 -8.89
N TYR A 281 7.95 23.74 -8.72
CA TYR A 281 8.95 23.35 -9.72
C TYR A 281 8.91 21.84 -10.02
N VAL A 282 8.86 21.00 -9.00
CA VAL A 282 8.75 19.54 -9.18
C VAL A 282 7.43 19.16 -9.86
N CYS A 283 6.33 19.85 -9.52
CA CYS A 283 5.04 19.67 -10.19
C CYS A 283 5.09 20.02 -11.68
N VAL A 284 5.84 21.06 -12.05
CA VAL A 284 6.06 21.45 -13.45
C VAL A 284 6.83 20.37 -14.20
N LEU A 285 7.88 19.79 -13.61
CA LEU A 285 8.61 18.66 -14.19
C LEU A 285 7.69 17.44 -14.38
N PHE A 286 6.88 17.13 -13.37
CA PHE A 286 5.94 16.01 -13.45
C PHE A 286 4.88 16.23 -14.54
N ALA A 287 4.34 17.45 -14.64
CA ALA A 287 3.38 17.83 -15.67
C ALA A 287 3.95 17.70 -17.09
N LEU A 288 5.24 17.99 -17.28
CA LEU A 288 5.94 17.82 -18.55
C LEU A 288 5.97 16.35 -18.97
N VAL A 289 6.38 15.45 -18.06
CA VAL A 289 6.39 14.01 -18.28
C VAL A 289 4.99 13.52 -18.63
N MET A 290 3.99 13.86 -17.81
CA MET A 290 2.62 13.40 -18.02
C MET A 290 2.01 13.90 -19.33
N THR A 291 2.28 15.14 -19.72
CA THR A 291 1.81 15.72 -20.99
C THR A 291 2.33 14.93 -22.20
N THR A 292 3.61 14.57 -22.20
CA THR A 292 4.19 13.80 -23.32
C THR A 292 3.64 12.39 -23.39
N VAL A 293 3.46 11.72 -22.25
CA VAL A 293 2.91 10.36 -22.18
C VAL A 293 1.45 10.33 -22.65
N THR A 294 0.59 11.21 -22.14
CA THR A 294 -0.84 11.21 -22.49
C THR A 294 -1.09 11.61 -23.94
N PHE A 295 -0.26 12.52 -24.48
CA PHE A 295 -0.30 12.88 -25.89
C PHE A 295 0.10 11.71 -26.81
N MET A 296 1.11 10.92 -26.43
CA MET A 296 1.47 9.69 -27.17
C MET A 296 0.28 8.73 -27.23
N PHE A 297 -0.42 8.50 -26.11
CA PHE A 297 -1.63 7.67 -26.11
C PHE A 297 -2.76 8.27 -26.96
N SER A 298 -2.87 9.59 -27.03
CA SER A 298 -3.81 10.28 -27.93
C SER A 298 -3.52 9.97 -29.40
N VAL A 299 -2.24 9.93 -29.81
CA VAL A 299 -1.83 9.55 -31.17
C VAL A 299 -2.12 8.08 -31.47
N LEU A 300 -1.86 7.19 -30.52
CA LEU A 300 -2.13 5.75 -30.67
C LEU A 300 -3.64 5.43 -30.70
N GLY A 301 -4.45 6.24 -30.02
CA GLY A 301 -5.89 6.08 -29.93
C GLY A 301 -6.62 6.37 -31.24
N ARG A 302 -7.73 5.64 -31.45
CA ARG A 302 -8.67 5.91 -32.55
C ARG A 302 -9.77 6.90 -32.17
N ASN A 303 -10.03 7.04 -30.88
CA ASN A 303 -10.99 7.97 -30.27
C ASN A 303 -10.56 8.22 -28.83
N ILE A 304 -11.18 9.22 -28.19
CA ILE A 304 -10.81 9.68 -26.84
C ILE A 304 -10.84 8.51 -25.85
N LEU A 305 -11.94 7.75 -25.87
CA LEU A 305 -12.15 6.65 -24.94
C LEU A 305 -11.04 5.59 -25.08
N ALA A 306 -10.68 5.19 -26.32
CA ALA A 306 -9.64 4.20 -26.61
C ALA A 306 -8.28 4.59 -26.05
N ALA A 307 -7.90 5.85 -26.23
CA ALA A 307 -6.66 6.38 -25.69
C ALA A 307 -6.68 6.46 -24.16
N GLN A 308 -7.79 6.88 -23.54
CA GLN A 308 -7.93 6.91 -22.07
C GLN A 308 -7.77 5.53 -21.46
N THR A 309 -8.38 4.51 -22.08
CA THR A 309 -8.30 3.16 -21.52
C THR A 309 -6.94 2.50 -21.76
N ALA A 310 -6.27 2.83 -22.86
CA ALA A 310 -4.89 2.40 -23.06
C ALA A 310 -3.94 3.03 -22.03
N PHE A 311 -4.25 4.25 -21.56
CA PHE A 311 -3.49 4.94 -20.51
C PHE A 311 -3.79 4.42 -19.09
N LEU A 312 -4.97 3.82 -18.84
CA LEU A 312 -5.39 3.38 -17.50
C LEU A 312 -4.38 2.47 -16.76
N PRO A 313 -3.74 1.47 -17.39
CA PRO A 313 -2.70 0.68 -16.71
C PRO A 313 -1.49 1.52 -16.27
N VAL A 314 -1.12 2.54 -17.05
CA VAL A 314 -0.02 3.47 -16.69
C VAL A 314 -0.45 4.34 -15.51
N PHE A 315 -1.69 4.84 -15.52
CA PHE A 315 -2.26 5.56 -14.38
C PHE A 315 -2.22 4.73 -13.09
N LEU A 316 -2.65 3.46 -13.15
CA LEU A 316 -2.62 2.55 -12.00
C LEU A 316 -1.18 2.29 -11.53
N MET A 317 -0.22 2.14 -12.44
CA MET A 317 1.19 1.95 -12.08
C MET A 317 1.77 3.19 -11.37
N ILE A 318 1.39 4.40 -11.79
CA ILE A 318 1.78 5.65 -11.10
C ILE A 318 1.20 5.71 -9.69
N LEU A 319 -0.07 5.33 -9.53
CA LEU A 319 -0.71 5.28 -8.20
C LEU A 319 0.04 4.37 -7.25
N VAL A 320 0.47 3.21 -7.74
CA VAL A 320 1.21 2.21 -6.96
C VAL A 320 2.56 2.74 -6.54
N ILE A 321 3.28 3.41 -7.44
CA ILE A 321 4.55 4.08 -7.12
C ILE A 321 4.34 5.10 -6.00
N CYS A 322 3.25 5.89 -6.03
CA CYS A 322 2.97 6.88 -4.99
C CYS A 322 2.69 6.22 -3.64
N VAL A 323 1.87 5.17 -3.59
CA VAL A 323 1.54 4.48 -2.32
C VAL A 323 2.76 3.76 -1.75
N MET A 324 3.59 3.14 -2.59
CA MET A 324 4.84 2.55 -2.14
C MET A 324 5.82 3.57 -1.56
N SER A 325 5.79 4.80 -2.09
CA SER A 325 6.59 5.91 -1.58
C SER A 325 6.05 6.43 -0.25
N MET A 326 4.78 6.14 0.06
CA MET A 326 4.07 6.53 1.28
C MET A 326 4.36 5.59 2.46
N GLN A 327 4.54 4.29 2.19
CA GLN A 327 4.66 3.25 3.22
C GLN A 327 6.09 3.05 3.76
N ARG A 328 7.06 3.88 3.36
CA ARG A 328 8.48 3.62 3.62
C ARG A 328 9.07 4.64 4.59
N GLU A 329 9.34 4.18 5.81
CA GLU A 329 10.21 4.85 6.79
C GLU A 329 11.65 4.35 6.57
N GLY A 330 12.62 5.27 6.44
CA GLY A 330 14.06 4.97 6.32
C GLY A 330 14.74 5.41 5.02
N THR A 331 16.09 5.31 4.99
CA THR A 331 16.93 5.69 3.84
C THR A 331 16.55 4.97 2.55
N ILE A 332 15.89 5.71 1.65
CA ILE A 332 15.64 5.28 0.28
C ILE A 332 16.98 5.17 -0.43
N TYR A 333 17.27 4.03 -1.07
CA TYR A 333 18.43 3.92 -1.97
C TYR A 333 18.40 5.09 -2.96
N SER A 334 19.51 5.84 -3.06
CA SER A 334 19.60 7.06 -3.87
C SER A 334 19.09 6.86 -5.29
N ILE A 335 19.20 5.64 -5.84
CA ILE A 335 18.71 5.27 -7.17
C ILE A 335 17.19 5.47 -7.36
N TYR A 336 16.36 5.34 -6.32
CA TYR A 336 14.90 5.53 -6.46
C TYR A 336 14.52 7.01 -6.55
N LYS A 337 15.26 7.90 -5.86
CA LYS A 337 15.08 9.36 -5.99
C LYS A 337 15.39 9.84 -7.41
N GLN A 338 16.14 9.06 -8.19
CA GLN A 338 16.56 9.39 -9.55
C GLN A 338 15.56 8.95 -10.62
N LEU A 339 14.67 8.00 -10.30
CA LEU A 339 13.69 7.48 -11.26
C LEU A 339 12.50 8.46 -11.39
N PRO A 340 12.03 8.76 -12.61
CA PRO A 340 10.76 9.44 -12.80
C PRO A 340 9.61 8.74 -12.05
N PHE A 341 8.56 9.48 -11.69
CA PHE A 341 7.51 9.07 -10.76
C PHE A 341 7.97 8.97 -9.29
N PHE A 342 8.89 8.07 -8.93
CA PHE A 342 9.40 7.92 -7.56
C PHE A 342 10.10 9.20 -7.07
N GLY A 343 11.03 9.72 -7.87
CA GLY A 343 11.76 10.93 -7.56
C GLY A 343 10.86 12.17 -7.46
N HIS A 344 9.76 12.23 -8.22
CA HIS A 344 8.83 13.37 -8.11
C HIS A 344 8.04 13.34 -6.81
N TYR A 345 7.60 12.15 -6.37
CA TYR A 345 6.92 12.01 -5.08
C TYR A 345 7.84 12.45 -3.94
N HIS A 346 9.04 11.88 -3.87
CA HIS A 346 10.00 12.19 -2.81
C HIS A 346 10.54 13.62 -2.88
N ALA A 347 10.74 14.19 -4.08
CA ALA A 347 11.17 15.59 -4.19
C ALA A 347 10.08 16.59 -3.75
N ILE A 348 8.78 16.25 -3.91
CA ILE A 348 7.70 17.04 -3.30
C ILE A 348 7.75 16.91 -1.78
N THR A 349 7.90 15.69 -1.25
CA THR A 349 8.04 15.46 0.19
C THR A 349 9.23 16.23 0.79
N ASP A 350 10.41 16.09 0.20
CA ASP A 350 11.64 16.75 0.65
C ASP A 350 11.52 18.28 0.55
N ALA A 351 10.81 18.80 -0.45
CA ALA A 351 10.53 20.24 -0.58
C ALA A 351 9.58 20.77 0.50
N LEU A 352 8.56 20.00 0.89
CA LEU A 352 7.61 20.36 1.95
C LEU A 352 8.24 20.27 3.34
N LEU A 353 9.14 19.30 3.55
CA LEU A 353 9.86 19.11 4.82
C LEU A 353 11.12 19.97 4.95
N GLY A 354 11.52 20.71 3.91
CA GLY A 354 12.71 21.56 3.93
C GLY A 354 14.04 20.82 3.75
N ASN A 355 14.01 19.52 3.42
CA ASN A 355 15.17 18.63 3.31
C ASN A 355 15.69 18.44 1.88
N SER A 356 15.33 19.35 0.97
CA SER A 356 15.64 19.21 -0.45
C SER A 356 17.14 19.37 -0.75
N GLN A 357 17.74 18.35 -1.36
CA GLN A 357 19.12 18.40 -1.85
C GLN A 357 19.19 18.87 -3.32
N LEU A 358 20.11 19.79 -3.63
CA LEU A 358 20.26 20.35 -4.98
C LEU A 358 20.67 19.29 -6.03
N ALA A 359 21.52 18.34 -5.65
CA ALA A 359 22.00 17.28 -6.55
C ALA A 359 20.86 16.37 -7.02
N ASP A 360 20.00 15.94 -6.10
CA ASP A 360 18.83 15.12 -6.39
C ASP A 360 17.86 15.86 -7.33
N LEU A 361 17.66 17.16 -7.11
CA LEU A 361 16.79 18.00 -7.96
C LEU A 361 17.33 18.16 -9.38
N LEU A 362 18.62 18.43 -9.55
CA LEU A 362 19.25 18.56 -10.86
C LEU A 362 19.17 17.26 -11.66
N LEU A 363 19.41 16.14 -10.99
CA LEU A 363 19.34 14.83 -11.62
C LEU A 363 17.90 14.46 -12.01
N LEU A 364 16.91 14.71 -11.13
CA LEU A 364 15.50 14.54 -11.44
C LEU A 364 15.06 15.40 -12.64
N THR A 365 15.57 16.63 -12.72
CA THR A 365 15.30 17.53 -13.85
C THR A 365 15.83 16.94 -15.15
N PHE A 366 17.06 16.45 -15.14
CA PHE A 366 17.67 15.81 -16.30
C PHE A 366 16.88 14.57 -16.73
N THR A 367 16.52 13.68 -15.81
CA THR A 367 15.80 12.44 -16.14
C THR A 367 14.39 12.72 -16.66
N SER A 368 13.68 13.70 -16.09
CA SER A 368 12.35 14.12 -16.56
C SER A 368 12.38 14.73 -17.96
N ILE A 369 13.33 15.64 -18.23
CA ILE A 369 13.47 16.24 -19.57
C ILE A 369 13.88 15.19 -20.61
N LEU A 370 14.81 14.30 -20.26
CA LEU A 370 15.24 13.20 -21.12
C LEU A 370 14.06 12.29 -21.49
N MET A 371 13.28 11.86 -20.47
CA MET A 371 12.10 11.02 -20.68
C MET A 371 11.07 11.71 -21.58
N SER A 372 10.72 12.97 -21.30
CA SER A 372 9.79 13.75 -22.11
C SER A 372 10.26 13.92 -23.55
N THR A 373 11.55 14.16 -23.76
CA THR A 373 12.14 14.32 -25.09
C THR A 373 12.08 13.02 -25.89
N VAL A 374 12.45 11.89 -25.27
CA VAL A 374 12.37 10.56 -25.90
C VAL A 374 10.93 10.23 -26.31
N VAL A 375 9.96 10.44 -25.41
CA VAL A 375 8.53 10.17 -25.70
C VAL A 375 8.00 11.09 -26.81
N ALA A 376 8.40 12.36 -26.83
CA ALA A 376 8.03 13.30 -27.89
C ALA A 376 8.60 12.88 -29.25
N LEU A 377 9.88 12.45 -29.31
CA LEU A 377 10.52 11.95 -30.53
C LEU A 377 9.84 10.68 -31.06
N ILE A 378 9.49 9.75 -30.18
CA ILE A 378 8.70 8.56 -30.53
C ILE A 378 7.36 8.99 -31.12
N THR A 379 6.68 9.95 -30.50
CA THR A 379 5.36 10.43 -30.95
C THR A 379 5.42 11.09 -32.33
N ILE A 380 6.45 11.90 -32.59
CA ILE A 380 6.71 12.47 -33.93
C ILE A 380 6.90 11.37 -34.96
N ARG A 381 7.62 10.30 -34.61
CA ARG A 381 7.86 9.17 -35.51
C ARG A 381 6.58 8.38 -35.77
N LEU A 382 5.73 8.18 -34.76
CA LEU A 382 4.43 7.50 -34.89
C LEU A 382 3.50 8.18 -35.89
N LEU A 383 3.48 9.52 -35.91
CA LEU A 383 2.63 10.29 -36.84
C LEU A 383 3.03 10.14 -38.32
N ARG A 384 4.24 9.63 -38.63
CA ARG A 384 4.65 9.37 -40.01
C ARG A 384 4.07 8.07 -40.58
N TYR A 385 3.54 7.19 -39.74
CA TYR A 385 3.00 5.91 -40.18
C TYR A 385 1.50 6.01 -40.47
N GLU A 386 1.10 5.54 -41.65
CA GLU A 386 -0.29 5.56 -42.14
C GLU A 386 -1.28 4.87 -41.19
N ALA A 387 -0.82 3.81 -40.50
CA ALA A 387 -1.61 3.05 -39.54
C ALA A 387 -2.14 3.90 -38.37
N PHE A 388 -1.48 5.03 -38.06
CA PHE A 388 -1.87 5.94 -36.98
C PHE A 388 -2.53 7.21 -37.51
N THR A 389 -2.57 7.44 -38.83
CA THR A 389 -3.12 8.67 -39.42
C THR A 389 -4.48 8.51 -40.09
N VAL A 390 -4.85 7.31 -40.55
CA VAL A 390 -6.12 7.07 -41.27
C VAL A 390 -7.22 6.50 -40.37
N VAL A 391 -8.34 7.23 -40.23
CA VAL A 391 -9.60 6.82 -39.56
C VAL A 391 -10.73 6.64 -40.60
N TYR A 392 -10.96 5.41 -41.06
CA TYR A 392 -12.00 5.08 -42.05
C TYR A 392 -13.39 5.64 -41.69
N ASP A 393 -13.99 6.41 -42.61
CA ASP A 393 -15.23 7.18 -42.44
C ASP A 393 -16.51 6.32 -42.33
N SER A 394 -17.48 6.81 -41.54
CA SER A 394 -18.71 6.12 -41.18
C SER A 394 -19.88 7.08 -40.91
N GLU A 395 -20.56 7.57 -41.95
CA GLU A 395 -21.86 8.25 -41.75
C GLU A 395 -23.04 7.60 -42.49
N SER A 396 -22.86 6.88 -43.60
CA SER A 396 -24.00 6.26 -44.33
C SER A 396 -24.50 4.92 -43.79
N LYS A 397 -24.03 4.45 -42.62
CA LYS A 397 -24.29 3.07 -42.17
C LYS A 397 -24.94 2.92 -40.80
N VAL A 398 -25.31 3.95 -40.06
CA VAL A 398 -25.63 3.82 -38.61
C VAL A 398 -26.80 2.86 -38.31
N PHE A 399 -27.84 2.79 -39.15
CA PHE A 399 -29.00 1.91 -38.91
C PHE A 399 -28.76 0.45 -39.37
N ILE A 400 -28.18 0.25 -40.56
CA ILE A 400 -27.77 -1.08 -41.06
C ILE A 400 -26.53 -1.62 -40.30
N ALA A 401 -25.68 -0.74 -39.76
CA ALA A 401 -24.46 -1.10 -39.03
C ALA A 401 -24.70 -1.48 -37.58
N ALA A 402 -25.83 -1.13 -36.95
CA ALA A 402 -26.13 -1.60 -35.60
C ALA A 402 -26.46 -3.11 -35.63
N GLU A 403 -27.29 -3.53 -36.58
CA GLU A 403 -27.64 -4.93 -36.81
C GLU A 403 -26.47 -5.71 -37.44
N LYS A 404 -25.79 -5.14 -38.44
CA LYS A 404 -24.51 -5.71 -38.92
C LYS A 404 -23.43 -5.69 -37.84
N ARG A 405 -23.39 -4.76 -36.88
CA ARG A 405 -22.45 -4.78 -35.74
C ARG A 405 -22.79 -5.89 -34.79
N ALA A 406 -24.06 -6.08 -34.43
CA ALA A 406 -24.47 -7.17 -33.55
C ALA A 406 -24.11 -8.53 -34.19
N HIS A 407 -24.41 -8.71 -35.48
CA HIS A 407 -24.00 -9.89 -36.23
C HIS A 407 -22.48 -10.02 -36.42
N LYS A 408 -21.76 -8.91 -36.66
CA LYS A 408 -20.29 -8.91 -36.81
C LYS A 408 -19.58 -9.11 -35.48
N GLU A 409 -20.12 -8.62 -34.37
CA GLU A 409 -19.62 -8.85 -33.02
C GLU A 409 -19.90 -10.28 -32.57
N ALA A 410 -21.08 -10.83 -32.89
CA ALA A 410 -21.37 -12.25 -32.70
C ALA A 410 -20.45 -13.13 -33.56
N ARG A 411 -20.26 -12.82 -34.86
CA ARG A 411 -19.28 -13.50 -35.72
C ARG A 411 -17.85 -13.35 -35.21
N ARG A 412 -17.45 -12.17 -34.72
CA ARG A 412 -16.11 -11.94 -34.15
C ARG A 412 -15.90 -12.69 -32.84
N ALA A 413 -16.92 -12.76 -31.99
CA ALA A 413 -16.87 -13.55 -30.77
C ALA A 413 -16.80 -15.06 -31.10
N ALA A 414 -17.49 -15.49 -32.16
CA ALA A 414 -17.38 -16.85 -32.69
C ALA A 414 -16.03 -17.13 -33.38
N ALA A 415 -15.37 -16.10 -33.92
CA ALA A 415 -14.10 -16.19 -34.64
C ALA A 415 -12.85 -15.92 -33.78
N ILE A 416 -12.98 -15.94 -32.45
CA ILE A 416 -11.81 -15.84 -31.56
C ILE A 416 -10.87 -17.02 -31.88
N PRO A 417 -9.57 -16.76 -32.11
CA PRO A 417 -8.61 -17.83 -32.38
C PRO A 417 -8.66 -18.88 -31.29
N SER A 418 -8.65 -20.17 -31.65
CA SER A 418 -8.68 -21.28 -30.69
C SER A 418 -7.58 -21.17 -29.62
N LYS A 419 -6.41 -20.66 -30.01
CA LYS A 419 -5.28 -20.38 -29.10
C LYS A 419 -5.57 -19.35 -28.00
N ASN A 420 -6.60 -18.51 -28.15
CA ASN A 420 -7.00 -17.49 -27.17
C ASN A 420 -8.11 -17.98 -26.23
N ILE A 421 -8.66 -19.17 -26.48
CA ILE A 421 -9.73 -19.75 -25.66
C ILE A 421 -9.08 -20.47 -24.47
N VAL A 422 -9.29 -19.92 -23.28
CA VAL A 422 -8.85 -20.51 -22.01
C VAL A 422 -10.05 -21.17 -21.33
N PHE A 423 -9.86 -22.39 -20.82
CA PHE A 423 -10.89 -23.21 -20.16
C PHE A 423 -12.20 -23.37 -20.96
N GLY A 424 -12.13 -23.27 -22.29
CA GLY A 424 -13.32 -23.33 -23.15
C GLY A 424 -14.23 -22.10 -23.08
N TYR A 425 -13.82 -21.02 -22.44
CA TYR A 425 -14.59 -19.78 -22.37
C TYR A 425 -14.77 -19.15 -23.75
N ARG A 426 -16.03 -18.97 -24.16
CA ARG A 426 -16.40 -18.25 -25.40
C ARG A 426 -17.35 -17.11 -25.06
N PRO A 427 -16.95 -15.84 -25.24
CA PRO A 427 -17.84 -14.72 -24.98
C PRO A 427 -19.00 -14.75 -25.98
N LYS A 428 -20.24 -14.54 -25.50
CA LYS A 428 -21.42 -14.42 -26.39
C LYS A 428 -21.43 -13.14 -27.20
N ARG A 429 -20.85 -12.07 -26.65
CA ARG A 429 -20.67 -10.78 -27.31
C ARG A 429 -19.28 -10.25 -26.98
N LEU A 430 -18.56 -9.84 -28.01
CA LEU A 430 -17.24 -9.25 -27.85
C LEU A 430 -17.38 -7.77 -27.50
N ARG A 431 -17.39 -7.44 -26.19
CA ARG A 431 -17.45 -6.05 -25.73
C ARG A 431 -16.22 -5.26 -26.20
N ARG A 432 -16.35 -3.92 -26.29
CA ARG A 432 -15.20 -3.04 -26.54
C ARG A 432 -14.13 -3.30 -25.47
N ALA A 433 -12.86 -3.28 -25.86
CA ALA A 433 -11.70 -3.54 -24.99
C ALA A 433 -11.80 -2.83 -23.63
N MET A 434 -12.25 -1.58 -23.66
CA MET A 434 -12.34 -0.72 -22.48
C MET A 434 -13.44 -1.12 -21.53
N ARG A 435 -14.60 -1.50 -22.09
CA ARG A 435 -15.69 -2.05 -21.32
C ARG A 435 -15.31 -3.42 -20.78
N THR A 436 -14.58 -4.23 -21.54
CA THR A 436 -14.02 -5.51 -21.08
C THR A 436 -13.08 -5.31 -19.90
N ILE A 437 -12.09 -4.42 -20.01
CA ILE A 437 -11.16 -4.09 -18.93
C ILE A 437 -11.92 -3.54 -17.72
N SER A 438 -12.69 -2.47 -17.90
CA SER A 438 -13.48 -1.89 -16.81
C SER A 438 -14.38 -2.92 -16.13
N THR A 439 -15.15 -3.73 -16.88
CA THR A 439 -16.05 -4.71 -16.24
C THR A 439 -15.31 -5.85 -15.57
N HIS A 440 -14.16 -6.29 -16.09
CA HIS A 440 -13.42 -7.42 -15.52
C HIS A 440 -12.37 -7.01 -14.49
N PHE A 441 -12.19 -5.70 -14.24
CA PHE A 441 -11.40 -5.18 -13.12
C PHE A 441 -12.31 -4.68 -11.99
N TRP A 442 -13.34 -3.87 -12.30
CA TRP A 442 -14.24 -3.34 -11.28
C TRP A 442 -15.16 -4.39 -10.66
N MET A 443 -15.63 -5.37 -11.43
CA MET A 443 -16.52 -6.39 -10.87
C MET A 443 -15.79 -7.26 -9.85
N PRO A 444 -14.55 -7.76 -10.11
CA PRO A 444 -13.76 -8.40 -9.07
C PRO A 444 -13.53 -7.56 -7.82
N LEU A 445 -13.17 -6.27 -7.96
CA LEU A 445 -13.02 -5.36 -6.83
C LEU A 445 -14.31 -5.24 -6.02
N ALA A 446 -15.43 -4.96 -6.70
CA ALA A 446 -16.71 -4.77 -6.03
C ALA A 446 -17.16 -6.02 -5.27
N ILE A 447 -16.95 -7.21 -5.86
CA ILE A 447 -17.26 -8.49 -5.20
C ILE A 447 -16.35 -8.69 -3.99
N LEU A 448 -15.04 -8.51 -4.15
CA LEU A 448 -14.06 -8.64 -3.07
C LEU A 448 -14.39 -7.70 -1.91
N SER A 449 -14.53 -6.41 -2.19
CA SER A 449 -14.85 -5.40 -1.18
C SER A 449 -16.17 -5.68 -0.49
N PHE A 450 -17.23 -6.05 -1.22
CA PHE A 450 -18.52 -6.38 -0.62
C PHE A 450 -18.41 -7.52 0.40
N PHE A 451 -17.73 -8.63 0.04
CA PHE A 451 -17.60 -9.78 0.94
C PHE A 451 -16.60 -9.55 2.08
N GLN A 452 -15.56 -8.75 1.87
CA GLN A 452 -14.66 -8.32 2.94
C GLN A 452 -15.33 -7.35 3.92
N THR A 453 -16.21 -6.46 3.46
CA THR A 453 -16.99 -5.61 4.38
C THR A 453 -18.01 -6.46 5.15
N LEU A 454 -18.61 -7.47 4.50
CA LEU A 454 -19.57 -8.36 5.15
C LEU A 454 -18.95 -9.15 6.31
N SER A 455 -17.65 -9.50 6.23
CA SER A 455 -16.98 -10.25 7.30
C SER A 455 -16.75 -9.41 8.56
N LEU A 456 -16.67 -8.08 8.46
CA LEU A 456 -16.49 -7.18 9.59
C LEU A 456 -17.73 -7.12 10.50
N ILE A 457 -18.92 -7.48 9.99
CA ILE A 457 -20.16 -7.43 10.76
C ILE A 457 -20.08 -8.34 12.00
N GLY A 458 -19.54 -9.55 11.87
CA GLY A 458 -19.46 -10.50 12.98
C GLY A 458 -18.64 -9.96 14.17
N PRO A 459 -17.40 -9.54 13.95
CA PRO A 459 -16.56 -8.95 14.99
C PRO A 459 -17.10 -7.64 15.54
N ILE A 460 -17.68 -6.77 14.70
CA ILE A 460 -18.33 -5.54 15.18
C ILE A 460 -19.47 -5.87 16.15
N LEU A 461 -20.34 -6.82 15.78
CA LEU A 461 -21.42 -7.26 16.66
C LEU A 461 -20.92 -7.92 17.95
N ASN A 462 -19.77 -8.60 17.91
CA ASN A 462 -19.17 -9.21 19.08
C ASN A 462 -18.53 -8.16 20.01
N PHE A 463 -17.85 -7.17 19.42
CA PHE A 463 -17.31 -6.02 20.14
C PHE A 463 -18.42 -5.21 20.82
N LEU A 464 -19.51 -4.89 20.09
CA LEU A 464 -20.67 -4.18 20.64
C LEU A 464 -21.38 -4.92 21.79
N LYS A 465 -21.14 -6.23 21.97
CA LYS A 465 -21.70 -7.02 23.08
C LYS A 465 -20.84 -6.98 24.35
N GLN A 466 -19.63 -6.45 24.30
CA GLN A 466 -18.80 -6.30 25.49
C GLN A 466 -19.36 -5.16 26.36
N GLU A 467 -19.47 -5.38 27.67
CA GLU A 467 -20.10 -4.44 28.61
C GLU A 467 -19.41 -3.05 28.61
N ASP A 468 -18.12 -3.00 28.29
CA ASP A 468 -17.31 -1.78 28.25
C ASP A 468 -17.14 -1.17 26.83
N ALA A 469 -17.74 -1.74 25.80
CA ALA A 469 -17.52 -1.31 24.40
C ALA A 469 -17.87 0.18 24.18
N TYR A 470 -18.92 0.67 24.82
CA TYR A 470 -19.32 2.07 24.78
C TYR A 470 -18.27 2.99 25.43
N LYS A 471 -17.67 2.57 26.54
CA LYS A 471 -16.58 3.32 27.20
C LYS A 471 -15.33 3.33 26.34
N ILE A 472 -14.95 2.19 25.77
CA ILE A 472 -13.80 2.08 24.85
C ILE A 472 -13.98 2.98 23.62
N ILE A 473 -15.19 3.05 23.05
CA ILE A 473 -15.47 3.96 21.92
C ILE A 473 -15.34 5.42 22.35
N ILE A 474 -15.87 5.79 23.52
CA ILE A 474 -15.79 7.17 24.03
C ILE A 474 -14.35 7.56 24.36
N ASP A 475 -13.63 6.71 25.08
CA ASP A 475 -12.22 6.93 25.41
C ASP A 475 -11.39 6.99 24.13
N ALA A 476 -11.57 6.05 23.19
CA ALA A 476 -10.89 6.12 21.90
C ALA A 476 -11.23 7.41 21.14
N THR A 477 -12.47 7.90 21.19
CA THR A 477 -12.85 9.16 20.54
C THR A 477 -12.23 10.38 21.22
N ALA A 478 -12.11 10.35 22.56
CA ALA A 478 -11.43 11.38 23.34
C ALA A 478 -9.90 11.37 23.10
N THR A 479 -9.28 10.19 23.05
CA THR A 479 -7.87 10.00 22.71
C THR A 479 -7.58 10.42 21.27
N LEU A 480 -8.45 10.05 20.31
CA LEU A 480 -8.33 10.46 18.91
C LEU A 480 -8.46 11.98 18.71
N ARG A 481 -9.12 12.69 19.64
CA ARG A 481 -9.22 14.16 19.62
C ARG A 481 -7.88 14.84 19.94
N ASN A 482 -7.06 14.21 20.77
CA ASN A 482 -5.80 14.76 21.28
C ASN A 482 -4.56 14.02 20.73
N ALA A 483 -4.74 12.94 19.96
CA ALA A 483 -3.67 12.12 19.41
C ALA A 483 -3.09 12.72 18.11
N SER A 484 -1.76 12.62 17.96
CA SER A 484 -1.07 12.87 16.68
C SER A 484 -1.56 11.90 15.58
N ALA A 485 -1.46 12.27 14.31
CA ALA A 485 -1.96 11.45 13.20
C ALA A 485 -1.31 10.06 13.15
N ASP A 486 -0.08 9.93 13.64
CA ASP A 486 0.64 8.67 13.71
C ASP A 486 0.19 7.81 14.89
N GLN A 487 -0.18 8.41 16.02
CA GLN A 487 -0.86 7.70 17.12
C GLN A 487 -2.26 7.22 16.70
N VAL A 488 -2.99 8.01 15.90
CA VAL A 488 -4.27 7.59 15.32
C VAL A 488 -4.07 6.41 14.36
N SER A 489 -3.07 6.50 13.46
CA SER A 489 -2.75 5.45 12.49
C SER A 489 -2.29 4.15 13.15
N SER A 490 -1.40 4.25 14.15
CA SER A 490 -0.90 3.10 14.90
C SER A 490 -2.01 2.46 15.74
N SER A 491 -2.84 3.27 16.41
CA SER A 491 -3.99 2.78 17.19
C SER A 491 -5.04 2.11 16.30
N ILE A 492 -5.36 2.68 15.13
CA ILE A 492 -6.26 2.05 14.16
C ILE A 492 -5.66 0.73 13.66
N SER A 493 -4.36 0.68 13.39
CA SER A 493 -3.67 -0.53 12.96
C SER A 493 -3.66 -1.60 14.06
N GLU A 494 -3.45 -1.22 15.32
CA GLU A 494 -3.44 -2.12 16.47
C GLU A 494 -4.84 -2.65 16.80
N ILE A 495 -5.84 -1.77 16.81
CA ILE A 495 -7.25 -2.14 16.94
C ILE A 495 -7.63 -3.09 15.80
N MET A 496 -7.34 -2.73 14.55
CA MET A 496 -7.65 -3.57 13.40
C MET A 496 -6.93 -4.92 13.47
N SER A 497 -5.66 -4.95 13.87
CA SER A 497 -4.90 -6.19 14.11
C SER A 497 -5.55 -7.06 15.18
N THR A 498 -5.98 -6.45 16.28
CA THR A 498 -6.70 -7.13 17.37
C THR A 498 -8.03 -7.70 16.88
N PHE A 499 -8.83 -6.92 16.14
CA PHE A 499 -10.06 -7.38 15.50
C PHE A 499 -9.79 -8.54 14.52
N MET A 500 -8.75 -8.43 13.71
CA MET A 500 -8.36 -9.45 12.72
C MET A 500 -7.86 -10.75 13.36
N SER A 501 -7.37 -10.68 14.60
CA SER A 501 -6.93 -11.85 15.38
C SER A 501 -8.08 -12.61 16.07
N GLN A 502 -9.30 -12.04 16.11
CA GLN A 502 -10.43 -12.70 16.77
C GLN A 502 -10.91 -13.94 15.99
N PRO A 503 -11.23 -15.06 16.66
CA PRO A 503 -11.78 -16.25 16.01
C PRO A 503 -13.06 -15.97 15.21
N THR A 504 -13.88 -15.01 15.66
CA THR A 504 -15.12 -14.58 15.01
C THR A 504 -14.85 -13.91 13.66
N PHE A 505 -13.78 -13.11 13.54
CA PHE A 505 -13.37 -12.49 12.29
C PHE A 505 -12.86 -13.54 11.30
N LEU A 506 -12.02 -14.48 11.76
CA LEU A 506 -11.50 -15.53 10.89
C LEU A 506 -12.63 -16.41 10.33
N LEU A 507 -13.62 -16.74 11.16
CA LEU A 507 -14.79 -17.52 10.73
C LEU A 507 -15.68 -16.73 9.76
N SER A 508 -15.98 -15.46 10.05
CA SER A 508 -16.78 -14.61 9.15
C SER A 508 -16.06 -14.38 7.82
N MET A 509 -14.75 -14.19 7.82
CA MET A 509 -13.91 -14.11 6.63
C MET A 509 -13.95 -15.41 5.82
N ALA A 510 -13.79 -16.57 6.48
CA ALA A 510 -13.88 -17.86 5.81
C ALA A 510 -15.22 -18.03 5.08
N ILE A 511 -16.33 -17.70 5.77
CA ILE A 511 -17.68 -17.73 5.18
C ILE A 511 -17.78 -16.76 3.98
N SER A 512 -17.31 -15.52 4.13
CA SER A 512 -17.29 -14.53 3.05
C SER A 512 -16.53 -15.01 1.82
N TYR A 513 -15.40 -15.69 1.98
CA TYR A 513 -14.66 -16.27 0.86
C TYR A 513 -15.43 -17.41 0.16
N TYR A 514 -16.12 -18.29 0.91
CA TYR A 514 -17.01 -19.28 0.32
C TYR A 514 -18.16 -18.63 -0.47
N LEU A 515 -18.78 -17.58 0.08
CA LEU A 515 -19.83 -16.83 -0.59
C LEU A 515 -19.31 -16.14 -1.85
N MET A 516 -18.08 -15.60 -1.82
CA MET A 516 -17.43 -15.02 -2.99
C MET A 516 -17.23 -16.05 -4.12
N ILE A 517 -16.74 -17.25 -3.81
CA ILE A 517 -16.64 -18.35 -4.78
C ILE A 517 -18.03 -18.68 -5.34
N GLY A 518 -19.04 -18.80 -4.48
CA GLY A 518 -20.44 -19.02 -4.87
C GLY A 518 -20.98 -17.94 -5.81
N ALA A 519 -20.67 -16.67 -5.53
CA ALA A 519 -21.07 -15.54 -6.38
C ALA A 519 -20.47 -15.67 -7.78
N TYR A 520 -19.18 -15.98 -7.93
CA TYR A 520 -18.57 -16.21 -9.24
C TYR A 520 -19.21 -17.40 -9.97
N ILE A 521 -19.50 -18.49 -9.28
CA ILE A 521 -20.20 -19.65 -9.85
C ILE A 521 -21.58 -19.24 -10.37
N LEU A 522 -22.36 -18.48 -9.58
CA LEU A 522 -23.68 -17.97 -9.98
C LEU A 522 -23.60 -17.01 -11.16
N ILE A 523 -22.63 -16.09 -11.16
CA ILE A 523 -22.39 -15.15 -12.26
C ILE A 523 -22.12 -15.95 -13.55
N VAL A 524 -21.22 -16.92 -13.52
CA VAL A 524 -20.86 -17.69 -14.73
C VAL A 524 -22.01 -18.58 -15.19
N THR A 525 -22.68 -19.28 -14.29
CA THR A 525 -23.67 -20.30 -14.65
C THR A 525 -25.06 -19.72 -14.90
N LYS A 526 -25.50 -18.70 -14.14
CA LYS A 526 -26.84 -18.12 -14.23
C LYS A 526 -26.89 -16.83 -15.03
N ILE A 527 -25.94 -15.91 -14.81
CA ILE A 527 -25.93 -14.61 -15.50
C ILE A 527 -25.32 -14.74 -16.90
N GLU A 528 -24.11 -15.29 -17.01
CA GLU A 528 -23.44 -15.47 -18.30
C GLU A 528 -23.96 -16.70 -19.06
N LYS A 529 -24.61 -17.64 -18.36
CA LYS A 529 -25.08 -18.94 -18.86
C LYS A 529 -23.96 -19.69 -19.61
N ASN A 530 -22.80 -19.76 -18.97
CA ASN A 530 -21.62 -20.51 -19.39
C ASN A 530 -21.47 -21.77 -18.52
N LYS A 531 -20.71 -22.76 -19.01
CA LYS A 531 -20.40 -23.98 -18.24
C LYS A 531 -19.44 -23.65 -17.09
N LEU A 532 -19.56 -24.38 -15.98
CA LEU A 532 -18.66 -24.22 -14.83
C LEU A 532 -17.19 -24.45 -15.21
N SER A 533 -16.92 -25.30 -16.19
CA SER A 533 -15.57 -25.50 -16.73
C SER A 533 -14.91 -24.25 -17.27
N THR A 534 -15.66 -23.21 -17.63
CA THR A 534 -15.10 -21.92 -18.05
C THR A 534 -14.42 -21.13 -16.93
N LEU A 535 -14.61 -21.55 -15.67
CA LEU A 535 -13.84 -21.07 -14.50
C LEU A 535 -12.60 -21.94 -14.22
N GLY A 536 -12.30 -22.95 -15.05
CA GLY A 536 -11.20 -23.88 -14.78
C GLY A 536 -11.55 -25.01 -13.80
N PHE A 537 -12.83 -25.20 -13.47
CA PHE A 537 -13.29 -26.37 -12.72
C PHE A 537 -13.51 -27.56 -13.66
N PRO A 538 -12.75 -28.67 -13.56
CA PRO A 538 -12.96 -29.85 -14.39
C PRO A 538 -14.39 -30.40 -14.33
N THR A 539 -15.10 -30.35 -15.45
CA THR A 539 -16.39 -31.04 -15.66
C THR A 539 -16.21 -32.18 -16.66
N SER A 540 -16.67 -33.38 -16.34
CA SER A 540 -16.77 -34.47 -17.32
C SER A 540 -18.10 -34.35 -18.07
N GLY A 541 -18.08 -33.81 -19.29
CA GLY A 541 -19.23 -33.88 -20.20
C GLY A 541 -20.47 -33.04 -19.82
N SER A 542 -21.59 -33.36 -20.48
CA SER A 542 -22.91 -32.72 -20.35
C SER A 542 -23.66 -33.05 -19.06
N THR A 543 -23.10 -33.89 -18.20
CA THR A 543 -23.58 -34.16 -16.85
C THR A 543 -22.62 -33.55 -15.82
N PRO A 544 -23.10 -32.98 -14.71
CA PRO A 544 -22.25 -32.42 -13.66
C PRO A 544 -21.68 -33.56 -12.80
N SER A 545 -20.96 -34.51 -13.41
CA SER A 545 -20.18 -35.47 -12.65
C SER A 545 -18.85 -34.81 -12.31
N PHE A 546 -18.73 -34.39 -11.05
CA PHE A 546 -17.48 -33.91 -10.45
C PHE A 546 -16.64 -35.14 -10.14
N PRO A 547 -15.53 -35.42 -10.86
CA PRO A 547 -14.69 -36.55 -10.51
C PRO A 547 -13.91 -36.19 -9.24
N LEU A 548 -14.53 -36.38 -8.07
CA LEU A 548 -13.97 -36.10 -6.74
C LEU A 548 -12.54 -36.62 -6.64
N ARG A 549 -12.29 -37.85 -7.13
CA ARG A 549 -10.95 -38.47 -7.15
C ARG A 549 -9.91 -37.63 -7.93
N LYS A 550 -10.28 -37.02 -9.05
CA LYS A 550 -9.39 -36.16 -9.85
C LYS A 550 -9.21 -34.80 -9.17
N ALA A 551 -10.26 -34.26 -8.54
CA ALA A 551 -10.18 -33.03 -7.76
C ALA A 551 -9.23 -33.21 -6.56
N PHE A 552 -9.42 -34.26 -5.74
CA PHE A 552 -8.52 -34.60 -4.64
C PHE A 552 -7.07 -34.80 -5.09
N LYS A 553 -6.84 -35.52 -6.20
CA LYS A 553 -5.49 -35.70 -6.74
C LYS A 553 -4.86 -34.37 -7.18
N SER A 554 -5.63 -33.48 -7.81
CA SER A 554 -5.13 -32.17 -8.27
C SER A 554 -4.85 -31.25 -7.07
N TYR A 555 -5.76 -31.23 -6.11
CA TYR A 555 -5.62 -30.50 -4.85
C TYR A 555 -4.40 -30.97 -4.06
N GLY A 556 -4.21 -32.28 -3.90
CA GLY A 556 -3.04 -32.85 -3.22
C GLY A 556 -1.72 -32.52 -3.93
N ARG A 557 -1.68 -32.54 -5.27
CA ARG A 557 -0.52 -32.05 -6.04
C ARG A 557 -0.25 -30.57 -5.78
N GLY A 558 -1.31 -29.77 -5.64
CA GLY A 558 -1.21 -28.35 -5.34
C GLY A 558 -0.67 -28.10 -3.94
N LEU A 559 -1.18 -28.80 -2.93
CA LEU A 559 -0.64 -28.72 -1.56
C LEU A 559 0.86 -29.04 -1.54
N LEU A 560 1.28 -30.13 -2.20
CA LEU A 560 2.70 -30.49 -2.30
C LEU A 560 3.52 -29.42 -3.02
N LEU A 561 2.99 -28.85 -4.12
CA LEU A 561 3.65 -27.78 -4.86
C LEU A 561 3.85 -26.55 -3.95
N GLY A 562 2.78 -26.03 -3.34
CA GLY A 562 2.83 -24.87 -2.46
C GLY A 562 3.79 -25.07 -1.29
N LEU A 563 3.66 -26.19 -0.57
CA LEU A 563 4.55 -26.56 0.54
C LEU A 563 6.01 -26.66 0.08
N SER A 564 6.29 -27.29 -1.06
CA SER A 564 7.65 -27.43 -1.55
C SER A 564 8.31 -26.09 -1.86
N MET A 565 7.55 -25.16 -2.45
CA MET A 565 8.10 -23.86 -2.83
C MET A 565 8.36 -22.99 -1.59
N ILE A 566 7.41 -22.88 -0.65
CA ILE A 566 7.61 -22.08 0.57
C ILE A 566 8.67 -22.70 1.49
N THR A 567 8.74 -24.03 1.58
CA THR A 567 9.81 -24.70 2.33
C THR A 567 11.17 -24.42 1.71
N SER A 568 11.27 -24.37 0.38
CA SER A 568 12.52 -24.02 -0.30
C SER A 568 12.95 -22.59 0.01
N VAL A 569 12.00 -21.64 0.03
CA VAL A 569 12.25 -20.24 0.46
C VAL A 569 12.77 -20.22 1.90
N TYR A 570 12.08 -20.91 2.81
CA TYR A 570 12.49 -20.99 4.22
C TYR A 570 13.90 -21.57 4.39
N LEU A 571 14.22 -22.65 3.68
CA LEU A 571 15.54 -23.28 3.73
C LEU A 571 16.64 -22.36 3.19
N ILE A 572 16.37 -21.58 2.13
CA ILE A 572 17.33 -20.58 1.63
C ILE A 572 17.58 -19.51 2.68
N LEU A 573 16.53 -18.98 3.32
CA LEU A 573 16.65 -17.97 4.36
C LEU A 573 17.38 -18.51 5.59
N PHE A 574 17.10 -19.75 5.99
CA PHE A 574 17.76 -20.42 7.10
C PHE A 574 19.25 -20.66 6.81
N ALA A 575 19.58 -21.23 5.64
CA ALA A 575 20.96 -21.51 5.24
C ALA A 575 21.81 -20.24 5.05
N SER A 576 21.18 -19.12 4.69
CA SER A 576 21.84 -17.81 4.57
C SER A 576 21.91 -17.03 5.90
N GLY A 577 21.44 -17.62 7.01
CA GLY A 577 21.47 -17.00 8.34
C GLY A 577 20.49 -15.83 8.52
N GLN A 578 19.56 -15.64 7.59
CA GLN A 578 18.58 -14.55 7.59
C GLN A 578 17.45 -14.78 8.60
N ILE A 579 17.16 -16.03 8.92
CA ILE A 579 16.15 -16.42 9.90
C ILE A 579 16.70 -17.43 10.90
N ARG A 580 16.13 -17.44 12.11
CA ARG A 580 16.44 -18.37 13.20
C ARG A 580 15.15 -18.89 13.82
N PRO A 581 14.83 -20.19 13.69
CA PRO A 581 13.78 -20.80 14.48
C PRO A 581 14.25 -20.91 15.93
N ILE A 582 13.55 -20.26 16.86
CA ILE A 582 13.93 -20.24 18.28
C ILE A 582 13.14 -21.24 19.13
N GLY A 583 12.05 -21.81 18.60
CA GLY A 583 11.27 -22.84 19.29
C GLY A 583 9.87 -23.05 18.72
N ILE A 584 9.05 -23.77 19.50
CA ILE A 584 7.63 -23.97 19.23
C ILE A 584 6.85 -22.92 20.04
N ARG A 585 6.05 -22.09 19.36
CA ARG A 585 5.25 -21.01 19.97
C ARG A 585 3.86 -21.46 20.40
N LEU A 586 3.27 -22.41 19.67
CA LEU A 586 1.85 -22.74 19.79
C LEU A 586 1.47 -23.21 21.20
N GLN A 587 0.63 -22.41 21.87
CA GLN A 587 0.13 -22.74 23.20
C GLN A 587 -1.16 -23.57 23.14
N LYS A 588 -1.46 -24.33 24.21
CA LYS A 588 -2.71 -25.14 24.30
C LYS A 588 -3.97 -24.31 24.07
N GLN A 589 -3.96 -23.07 24.52
CA GLN A 589 -5.07 -22.11 24.43
C GLN A 589 -5.34 -21.68 22.98
N GLU A 590 -4.31 -21.71 22.13
CA GLU A 590 -4.34 -21.26 20.75
C GLU A 590 -4.71 -22.37 19.76
N ILE A 591 -4.85 -23.63 20.22
CA ILE A 591 -5.18 -24.76 19.34
C ILE A 591 -6.49 -24.53 18.58
N GLY A 592 -7.51 -23.96 19.24
CA GLY A 592 -8.77 -23.61 18.59
C GLY A 592 -8.58 -22.55 17.49
N LEU A 593 -7.75 -21.54 17.76
CA LEU A 593 -7.42 -20.48 16.81
C LEU A 593 -6.61 -21.02 15.62
N PHE A 594 -5.67 -21.94 15.85
CA PHE A 594 -4.91 -22.63 14.81
C PHE A 594 -5.84 -23.36 13.83
N PHE A 595 -6.83 -24.11 14.31
CA PHE A 595 -7.81 -24.76 13.44
C PHE A 595 -8.74 -23.76 12.74
N ALA A 596 -9.06 -22.63 13.37
CA ALA A 596 -9.80 -21.54 12.70
C ALA A 596 -9.02 -20.97 11.51
N TYR A 597 -7.69 -20.79 11.64
CA TYR A 597 -6.83 -20.40 10.52
C TYR A 597 -6.83 -21.44 9.39
N VAL A 598 -6.78 -22.74 9.69
CA VAL A 598 -6.90 -23.79 8.67
C VAL A 598 -8.19 -23.64 7.86
N LEU A 599 -9.32 -23.38 8.53
CA LEU A 599 -10.60 -23.18 7.88
C LEU A 599 -10.69 -21.88 7.07
N MET A 600 -9.87 -20.88 7.40
CA MET A 600 -9.82 -19.59 6.71
C MET A 600 -8.92 -19.62 5.46
N TRP A 601 -7.73 -20.22 5.54
CA TRP A 601 -6.77 -20.23 4.43
C TRP A 601 -7.21 -21.03 3.20
N ILE A 602 -8.03 -22.07 3.42
CA ILE A 602 -8.58 -22.90 2.33
C ILE A 602 -9.45 -22.06 1.39
N PRO A 603 -10.56 -21.43 1.86
CA PRO A 603 -11.39 -20.61 1.00
C PRO A 603 -10.70 -19.31 0.57
N GLN A 604 -9.82 -18.71 1.38
CA GLN A 604 -9.10 -17.49 0.99
C GLN A 604 -8.26 -17.70 -0.28
N GLY A 605 -7.33 -18.66 -0.25
CA GLY A 605 -6.48 -18.96 -1.41
C GLY A 605 -7.30 -19.41 -2.62
N ALA A 606 -8.35 -20.19 -2.39
CA ALA A 606 -9.25 -20.61 -3.46
C ALA A 606 -10.01 -19.45 -4.09
N ALA A 607 -10.53 -18.51 -3.29
CA ALA A 607 -11.36 -17.43 -3.79
C ALA A 607 -10.57 -16.41 -4.62
N GLU A 608 -9.32 -16.12 -4.24
CA GLU A 608 -8.41 -15.28 -5.02
C GLU A 608 -8.05 -15.92 -6.37
N GLU A 609 -7.76 -17.24 -6.38
CA GLU A 609 -7.49 -17.96 -7.62
C GLU A 609 -8.73 -18.09 -8.53
N VAL A 610 -9.92 -18.27 -7.95
CA VAL A 610 -11.18 -18.25 -8.71
C VAL A 610 -11.42 -16.88 -9.34
N MET A 611 -11.18 -15.80 -8.61
CA MET A 611 -11.28 -14.44 -9.11
C MET A 611 -10.27 -14.17 -10.24
N MET A 612 -9.00 -14.51 -10.03
CA MET A 612 -7.91 -14.17 -10.94
C MET A 612 -7.78 -15.14 -12.12
N ARG A 613 -7.64 -16.44 -11.85
CA ARG A 613 -7.35 -17.47 -12.86
C ARG A 613 -8.64 -18.04 -13.43
N GLY A 614 -9.66 -18.22 -12.60
CA GLY A 614 -10.95 -18.73 -13.05
C GLY A 614 -11.76 -17.68 -13.82
N TYR A 615 -11.90 -16.48 -13.28
CA TYR A 615 -12.79 -15.46 -13.84
C TYR A 615 -12.06 -14.49 -14.78
N MET A 616 -11.03 -13.78 -14.30
CA MET A 616 -10.40 -12.69 -15.05
C MET A 616 -9.54 -13.16 -16.24
N LEU A 617 -8.68 -14.18 -16.04
CA LEU A 617 -7.76 -14.69 -17.05
C LEU A 617 -8.46 -15.14 -18.36
N PRO A 618 -9.54 -15.97 -18.35
CA PRO A 618 -10.16 -16.42 -19.60
C PRO A 618 -10.84 -15.31 -20.38
N ARG A 619 -11.48 -14.37 -19.66
CA ARG A 619 -12.18 -13.22 -20.24
C ARG A 619 -11.22 -12.24 -20.90
N THR A 620 -10.09 -12.01 -20.26
CA THR A 620 -9.02 -11.15 -20.77
C THR A 620 -8.29 -11.81 -21.94
N SER A 621 -8.00 -13.11 -21.84
CA SER A 621 -7.35 -13.89 -22.91
C SER A 621 -8.18 -13.96 -24.19
N ALA A 622 -9.49 -14.18 -24.05
CA ALA A 622 -10.41 -14.21 -25.19
C ALA A 622 -10.41 -12.90 -26.00
N ARG A 623 -10.09 -11.77 -25.36
CA ARG A 623 -10.07 -10.45 -26.00
C ARG A 623 -8.70 -10.02 -26.49
N PHE A 624 -7.67 -10.19 -25.66
CA PHE A 624 -6.33 -9.62 -25.89
C PHE A 624 -5.25 -10.67 -26.19
N GLY A 625 -5.61 -11.95 -26.14
CA GLY A 625 -4.67 -13.07 -26.25
C GLY A 625 -4.17 -13.54 -24.89
N VAL A 626 -3.71 -14.80 -24.84
CA VAL A 626 -3.23 -15.45 -23.62
C VAL A 626 -2.10 -14.68 -22.93
N PRO A 627 -1.07 -14.14 -23.63
CA PRO A 627 0.00 -13.39 -22.95
C PRO A 627 -0.52 -12.15 -22.21
N ALA A 628 -1.43 -11.40 -22.82
CA ALA A 628 -2.05 -10.25 -22.18
C ALA A 628 -2.98 -10.66 -21.02
N GLY A 629 -3.68 -11.79 -21.15
CA GLY A 629 -4.46 -12.37 -20.07
C GLY A 629 -3.61 -12.70 -18.84
N VAL A 630 -2.50 -13.41 -19.04
CA VAL A 630 -1.54 -13.77 -17.98
C VAL A 630 -0.98 -12.52 -17.32
N PHE A 631 -0.50 -11.56 -18.11
CA PHE A 631 0.09 -10.33 -17.57
C PHE A 631 -0.94 -9.51 -16.78
N LEU A 632 -2.13 -9.26 -17.32
CA LEU A 632 -3.12 -8.40 -16.68
C LEU A 632 -3.73 -9.03 -15.42
N SER A 633 -3.98 -10.35 -15.40
CA SER A 633 -4.45 -11.00 -14.17
C SER A 633 -3.39 -10.98 -13.08
N SER A 634 -2.12 -11.15 -13.45
CA SER A 634 -1.01 -11.20 -12.49
C SER A 634 -0.66 -9.81 -11.95
N LEU A 635 -0.67 -8.80 -12.82
CA LEU A 635 -0.53 -7.40 -12.43
C LEU A 635 -1.63 -7.04 -11.43
N PHE A 636 -2.89 -7.33 -11.77
CA PHE A 636 -4.01 -6.98 -10.91
C PHE A 636 -3.96 -7.70 -9.55
N PHE A 637 -3.53 -8.96 -9.50
CA PHE A 637 -3.29 -9.67 -8.25
C PHE A 637 -2.27 -8.95 -7.34
N SER A 638 -1.10 -8.60 -7.89
CA SER A 638 -0.07 -7.88 -7.14
C SER A 638 -0.58 -6.52 -6.65
N LEU A 639 -1.35 -5.82 -7.50
CA LEU A 639 -1.94 -4.52 -7.17
C LEU A 639 -2.99 -4.58 -6.05
N LEU A 640 -3.62 -5.72 -5.77
CA LEU A 640 -4.57 -5.80 -4.64
C LEU A 640 -3.87 -5.74 -3.28
N HIS A 641 -2.57 -6.01 -3.22
CA HIS A 641 -1.79 -6.07 -1.99
C HIS A 641 -1.13 -4.72 -1.65
N PHE A 642 -1.38 -3.68 -2.46
CA PHE A 642 -0.72 -2.39 -2.35
C PHE A 642 -0.94 -1.68 -1.01
N ALA A 643 -2.07 -1.95 -0.33
CA ALA A 643 -2.41 -1.35 0.95
C ALA A 643 -1.86 -2.14 2.15
N ASN A 644 -1.18 -3.27 1.90
CA ASN A 644 -0.65 -4.10 2.96
C ASN A 644 0.64 -3.52 3.54
N THR A 645 0.86 -3.75 4.83
CA THR A 645 2.06 -3.31 5.56
C THR A 645 3.33 -3.88 4.94
N GLY A 646 4.34 -3.04 4.69
CA GLY A 646 5.62 -3.46 4.13
C GLY A 646 5.63 -3.70 2.61
N PHE A 647 4.56 -3.38 1.88
CA PHE A 647 4.49 -3.60 0.43
C PHE A 647 5.57 -2.79 -0.32
N SER A 648 6.61 -3.49 -0.76
CA SER A 648 7.79 -2.92 -1.43
C SER A 648 7.78 -3.17 -2.95
N PHE A 649 8.71 -2.56 -3.69
CA PHE A 649 8.84 -2.84 -5.13
C PHE A 649 9.20 -4.29 -5.39
N LEU A 650 10.01 -4.87 -4.51
CA LEU A 650 10.37 -6.27 -4.58
C LEU A 650 9.17 -7.17 -4.29
N ALA A 651 8.33 -6.80 -3.30
CA ALA A 651 7.05 -7.49 -3.05
C ALA A 651 6.12 -7.41 -4.27
N PHE A 652 5.98 -6.23 -4.89
CA PHE A 652 5.21 -6.07 -6.14
C PHE A 652 5.72 -7.00 -7.25
N MET A 653 7.04 -7.02 -7.49
CA MET A 653 7.66 -7.90 -8.50
C MET A 653 7.48 -9.39 -8.17
N ASN A 654 7.65 -9.79 -6.91
CA ASN A 654 7.49 -11.17 -6.49
C ASN A 654 6.04 -11.65 -6.62
N LEU A 655 5.08 -10.85 -6.17
CA LEU A 655 3.66 -11.14 -6.33
C LEU A 655 3.27 -11.21 -7.81
N LEU A 656 3.85 -10.36 -8.66
CA LEU A 656 3.65 -10.44 -10.11
C LEU A 656 4.22 -11.76 -10.68
N LEU A 657 5.42 -12.16 -10.26
CA LEU A 657 6.09 -13.40 -10.72
C LEU A 657 5.33 -14.65 -10.29
N ILE A 658 5.01 -14.80 -8.99
CA ILE A 658 4.25 -15.95 -8.50
C ILE A 658 2.87 -16.00 -9.15
N ALA A 659 2.26 -14.83 -9.39
CA ALA A 659 0.98 -14.76 -10.04
C ALA A 659 1.03 -15.20 -11.51
N MET A 660 2.09 -14.84 -12.24
CA MET A 660 2.34 -15.33 -13.59
C MET A 660 2.59 -16.84 -13.58
N PHE A 661 3.34 -17.35 -12.59
CA PHE A 661 3.55 -18.79 -12.43
C PHE A 661 2.22 -19.54 -12.28
N PHE A 662 1.34 -19.13 -11.36
CA PHE A 662 0.02 -19.76 -11.20
C PHE A 662 -0.86 -19.64 -12.45
N ALA A 663 -0.83 -18.48 -13.13
CA ALA A 663 -1.55 -18.31 -14.39
C ALA A 663 -1.05 -19.31 -15.45
N LEU A 664 0.27 -19.40 -15.68
CA LEU A 664 0.87 -20.35 -16.62
C LEU A 664 0.60 -21.80 -16.22
N TYR A 665 0.74 -22.13 -14.93
CA TYR A 665 0.51 -23.48 -14.42
C TYR A 665 -0.94 -23.92 -14.66
N SER A 666 -1.91 -23.07 -14.35
CA SER A 666 -3.33 -23.34 -14.61
C SER A 666 -3.65 -23.54 -16.09
N LEU A 667 -2.95 -22.83 -16.99
CA LEU A 667 -3.06 -23.03 -18.44
C LEU A 667 -2.49 -24.38 -18.87
N THR A 668 -1.41 -24.85 -18.25
CA THR A 668 -0.81 -26.15 -18.57
C THR A 668 -1.65 -27.33 -18.06
N THR A 669 -2.26 -27.22 -16.88
CA THR A 669 -3.11 -28.29 -16.32
C THR A 669 -4.54 -28.25 -16.84
N GLY A 670 -4.98 -27.08 -17.36
CA GLY A 670 -6.35 -26.86 -17.81
C GLY A 670 -7.35 -26.76 -16.66
N GLU A 671 -6.89 -26.51 -15.44
CA GLU A 671 -7.70 -26.44 -14.23
C GLU A 671 -7.08 -25.51 -13.16
N ILE A 672 -7.87 -25.11 -12.17
CA ILE A 672 -7.43 -24.20 -11.10
C ILE A 672 -7.29 -24.84 -9.71
N TYR A 673 -7.71 -26.09 -9.49
CA TYR A 673 -7.60 -26.75 -8.17
C TYR A 673 -6.17 -26.82 -7.67
N THR A 674 -5.24 -27.13 -8.58
CA THR A 674 -3.82 -27.25 -8.18
C THR A 674 -3.28 -25.91 -7.69
N VAL A 675 -3.63 -24.78 -8.33
CA VAL A 675 -3.16 -23.46 -7.91
C VAL A 675 -3.90 -22.94 -6.68
N CYS A 676 -5.20 -23.22 -6.53
CA CYS A 676 -5.95 -22.93 -5.29
C CYS A 676 -5.27 -23.59 -4.09
N ALA A 677 -4.97 -24.88 -4.19
CA ALA A 677 -4.33 -25.63 -3.12
C ALA A 677 -2.89 -25.21 -2.87
N ALA A 678 -2.13 -24.90 -3.91
CA ALA A 678 -0.76 -24.40 -3.76
C ALA A 678 -0.72 -23.06 -3.03
N HIS A 679 -1.64 -22.15 -3.36
CA HIS A 679 -1.78 -20.87 -2.70
C HIS A 679 -2.17 -21.03 -1.22
N THR A 680 -3.21 -21.84 -0.93
CA THR A 680 -3.59 -22.16 0.46
C THR A 680 -2.42 -22.75 1.26
N ALA A 681 -1.69 -23.71 0.68
CA ALA A 681 -0.56 -24.35 1.34
C ALA A 681 0.58 -23.38 1.62
N TRP A 682 0.87 -22.50 0.66
CA TRP A 682 1.89 -21.46 0.82
C TRP A 682 1.58 -20.55 2.00
N ASN A 683 0.39 -19.95 2.02
CA ASN A 683 0.01 -18.97 3.04
C ASN A 683 -0.09 -19.62 4.43
N PHE A 684 -0.75 -20.76 4.52
CA PHE A 684 -0.89 -21.49 5.79
C PHE A 684 0.47 -21.92 6.34
N ALA A 685 1.37 -22.42 5.49
CA ALA A 685 2.69 -22.81 5.95
C ALA A 685 3.53 -21.61 6.37
N GLN A 686 3.54 -20.53 5.58
CA GLN A 686 4.28 -19.31 5.91
C GLN A 686 3.82 -18.72 7.26
N GLY A 687 2.51 -18.52 7.44
CA GLY A 687 1.95 -17.92 8.64
C GLY A 687 1.91 -18.85 9.84
N ASN A 688 1.19 -19.96 9.73
CA ASN A 688 0.81 -20.78 10.89
C ASN A 688 1.75 -21.96 11.15
N ILE A 689 2.54 -22.42 10.17
CA ILE A 689 3.56 -23.45 10.43
C ILE A 689 4.89 -22.79 10.78
N LEU A 690 5.36 -21.88 9.94
CA LEU A 690 6.70 -21.29 10.01
C LEU A 690 6.76 -20.02 10.86
N GLY A 691 5.62 -19.39 11.19
CA GLY A 691 5.58 -18.23 12.08
C GLY A 691 6.14 -16.96 11.45
N MET A 692 5.95 -16.75 10.14
CA MET A 692 6.40 -15.58 9.41
C MET A 692 5.20 -14.75 8.90
N SER A 693 5.38 -13.44 8.73
CA SER A 693 4.34 -12.55 8.19
C SER A 693 3.89 -13.00 6.79
N VAL A 694 2.59 -12.95 6.51
CA VAL A 694 2.00 -13.28 5.20
C VAL A 694 1.53 -12.00 4.54
N SER A 695 2.25 -11.54 3.51
CA SER A 695 1.98 -10.30 2.78
C SER A 695 1.68 -9.10 3.69
N GLY A 696 2.47 -8.90 4.75
CA GLY A 696 2.31 -7.80 5.71
C GLY A 696 1.31 -8.03 6.84
N GLY A 697 0.62 -9.18 6.85
CA GLY A 697 -0.27 -9.57 7.94
C GLY A 697 0.49 -10.16 9.13
N ILE A 698 0.03 -9.84 10.34
CA ILE A 698 0.50 -10.47 11.58
C ILE A 698 -0.32 -11.73 11.80
N GLY A 699 0.25 -12.90 11.52
CA GLY A 699 -0.38 -14.18 11.85
C GLY A 699 -0.26 -14.48 13.35
N SER A 700 -1.32 -14.96 13.98
CA SER A 700 -1.30 -15.53 15.34
C SER A 700 -1.45 -17.05 15.30
N ALA A 701 -1.24 -17.73 16.44
CA ALA A 701 -1.26 -19.19 16.55
C ALA A 701 -0.35 -19.89 15.51
N SER A 702 0.95 -19.62 15.55
CA SER A 702 1.95 -20.32 14.74
C SER A 702 2.61 -21.47 15.50
N VAL A 703 2.96 -22.55 14.79
CA VAL A 703 3.70 -23.69 15.36
C VAL A 703 5.12 -23.27 15.71
N LEU A 704 5.89 -22.80 14.74
CA LEU A 704 7.24 -22.30 14.97
C LEU A 704 7.22 -20.81 15.36
N ASP A 705 8.20 -20.45 16.18
CA ASP A 705 8.63 -19.07 16.36
C ASP A 705 9.89 -18.84 15.52
N THR A 706 9.74 -18.16 14.39
CA THR A 706 10.86 -17.82 13.51
C THR A 706 11.15 -16.34 13.66
N GLN A 707 12.35 -16.01 14.12
CA GLN A 707 12.84 -14.64 14.21
C GLN A 707 13.82 -14.34 13.09
N TYR A 708 13.93 -13.06 12.74
CA TYR A 708 14.99 -12.60 11.85
C TYR A 708 16.35 -12.66 12.56
N GLY A 709 17.39 -13.06 11.83
CA GLY A 709 18.76 -13.06 12.36
C GLY A 709 19.25 -11.65 12.68
N SER A 710 20.22 -11.53 13.58
CA SER A 710 20.84 -10.25 13.96
C SER A 710 21.49 -9.49 12.79
N SER A 711 21.77 -10.19 11.69
CA SER A 711 22.35 -9.63 10.45
C SER A 711 21.39 -9.80 9.26
N ALA A 712 20.09 -9.96 9.53
CA ALA A 712 19.08 -10.09 8.49
C ALA A 712 18.97 -8.79 7.69
N ILE A 713 18.80 -8.94 6.38
CA ILE A 713 18.68 -7.83 5.44
C ILE A 713 17.29 -7.91 4.81
N ASP A 714 16.53 -6.83 4.88
CA ASP A 714 15.16 -6.74 4.33
C ASP A 714 15.07 -7.12 2.85
N LEU A 715 16.14 -6.92 2.08
CA LEU A 715 16.20 -7.34 0.68
C LEU A 715 16.06 -8.87 0.52
N TRP A 716 16.57 -9.64 1.48
CA TRP A 716 16.47 -11.11 1.48
C TRP A 716 15.19 -11.59 2.16
N THR A 717 14.83 -10.99 3.30
CA THR A 717 13.71 -11.42 4.14
C THR A 717 12.36 -10.84 3.74
N GLY A 718 12.35 -9.72 3.01
CA GLY A 718 11.16 -8.93 2.70
C GLY A 718 10.65 -8.04 3.83
N GLY A 719 11.38 -7.93 4.94
CA GLY A 719 11.07 -7.03 6.05
C GLY A 719 9.68 -7.29 6.65
N ALA A 720 8.93 -6.20 6.89
CA ALA A 720 7.57 -6.27 7.46
C ALA A 720 6.56 -7.02 6.57
N PHE A 721 6.78 -7.09 5.25
CA PHE A 721 5.92 -7.84 4.33
C PHE A 721 6.03 -9.36 4.54
N GLY A 722 7.16 -9.82 5.06
CA GLY A 722 7.53 -11.23 5.13
C GLY A 722 8.27 -11.72 3.87
N PRO A 723 8.61 -13.02 3.79
CA PRO A 723 9.46 -13.60 2.75
C PRO A 723 9.05 -13.29 1.30
N GLU A 724 7.76 -13.07 1.07
CA GLU A 724 7.18 -12.66 -0.22
C GLU A 724 7.74 -11.34 -0.75
N GLY A 725 8.26 -10.48 0.12
CA GLY A 725 8.94 -9.24 -0.22
C GLY A 725 10.43 -9.40 -0.53
N GLY A 726 11.00 -10.60 -0.39
CA GLY A 726 12.45 -10.84 -0.41
C GLY A 726 12.97 -11.58 -1.66
N LEU A 727 14.29 -11.54 -1.87
CA LEU A 727 14.96 -12.16 -3.02
C LEU A 727 14.83 -13.69 -3.06
N ALA A 728 14.64 -14.35 -1.91
CA ALA A 728 14.45 -15.79 -1.85
C ALA A 728 13.20 -16.23 -2.65
N VAL A 729 12.11 -15.46 -2.58
CA VAL A 729 10.89 -15.71 -3.36
C VAL A 729 11.09 -15.40 -4.84
N THR A 730 11.86 -14.36 -5.17
CA THR A 730 12.24 -14.05 -6.56
C THR A 730 12.91 -15.26 -7.21
N LEU A 731 13.93 -15.83 -6.54
CA LEU A 731 14.69 -16.97 -7.02
C LEU A 731 13.78 -18.19 -7.26
N ILE A 732 12.96 -18.55 -6.27
CA ILE A 732 12.06 -19.72 -6.35
C ILE A 732 11.00 -19.54 -7.43
N SER A 733 10.46 -18.34 -7.59
CA SER A 733 9.45 -18.05 -8.60
C SER A 733 10.02 -18.10 -10.02
N VAL A 734 11.22 -17.53 -10.24
CA VAL A 734 11.91 -17.60 -11.53
C VAL A 734 12.25 -19.06 -11.87
N ILE A 735 12.81 -19.83 -10.94
CA ILE A 735 13.11 -21.26 -11.15
C ILE A 735 11.83 -22.04 -11.50
N SER A 736 10.74 -21.80 -10.78
CA SER A 736 9.46 -22.49 -11.01
C SER A 736 8.90 -22.19 -12.41
N ILE A 737 8.98 -20.93 -12.87
CA ILE A 737 8.60 -20.54 -14.24
C ILE A 737 9.49 -21.22 -15.28
N LEU A 738 10.81 -21.26 -15.05
CA LEU A 738 11.75 -21.93 -15.97
C LEU A 738 11.50 -23.44 -16.07
N ILE A 739 11.28 -24.11 -14.94
CA ILE A 739 10.93 -25.54 -14.89
C ILE A 739 9.65 -25.79 -15.69
N LEU A 740 8.62 -24.95 -15.48
CA LEU A 740 7.36 -25.05 -16.21
C LEU A 740 7.55 -24.84 -17.71
N ALA A 741 8.37 -23.85 -18.12
CA ALA A 741 8.67 -23.58 -19.53
C ALA A 741 9.42 -24.75 -20.20
N ILE A 742 10.39 -25.36 -19.50
CA ILE A 742 11.12 -26.54 -19.99
C ILE A 742 10.17 -27.74 -20.13
N TYR A 743 9.32 -27.97 -19.14
CA TYR A 743 8.31 -29.03 -19.17
C TYR A 743 7.35 -28.86 -20.34
N TRP A 744 6.89 -27.63 -20.60
CA TRP A 744 6.03 -27.33 -21.73
C TRP A 744 6.73 -27.65 -23.06
N LYS A 745 7.95 -27.14 -23.28
CA LYS A 745 8.71 -27.39 -24.52
C LYS A 745 8.94 -28.88 -24.78
N LYS A 746 9.22 -29.68 -23.73
CA LYS A 746 9.37 -31.14 -23.84
C LYS A 746 8.05 -31.82 -24.24
N THR A 747 6.94 -31.40 -23.66
CA THR A 747 5.61 -31.99 -23.94
C THR A 747 5.14 -31.65 -25.35
N GLU A 748 5.39 -30.43 -25.81
CA GLU A 748 5.11 -30.00 -27.18
C GLU A 748 5.94 -30.78 -28.20
N LYS A 749 7.25 -30.97 -27.95
CA LYS A 749 8.12 -31.80 -28.79
C LYS A 749 7.64 -33.26 -28.86
N LYS A 750 7.22 -33.86 -27.74
CA LYS A 750 6.66 -35.23 -27.73
C LYS A 750 5.37 -35.33 -28.55
N ARG A 751 4.50 -34.32 -28.48
CA ARG A 751 3.29 -34.21 -29.32
C ARG A 751 3.62 -34.11 -30.81
N MET A 752 4.65 -33.34 -31.20
CA MET A 752 5.05 -33.21 -32.60
C MET A 752 5.72 -34.47 -33.16
N ILE A 753 6.37 -35.28 -32.31
CA ILE A 753 7.04 -36.53 -32.72
C ILE A 753 6.08 -37.74 -32.62
N GLY A 754 4.84 -37.55 -32.17
CA GLY A 754 3.83 -38.62 -32.12
C GLY A 754 4.04 -39.66 -31.01
N ILE A 755 4.82 -39.36 -29.97
CA ILE A 755 5.13 -40.27 -28.85
C ILE A 755 4.20 -39.99 -27.65
N ALA A 756 2.91 -39.76 -27.88
CA ALA A 756 1.96 -39.36 -26.84
C ALA A 756 1.20 -40.55 -26.24
#